data_AF-A0AAN9R8M5-F1
#
_entry.id   AF-A0AAN9R8M5-F1
#
_cell.length_a   1.000
_cell.length_b   1.000
_cell.length_c   1.000
_cell.angle_alpha   90.00
_cell.angle_beta   90.00
_cell.angle_gamma   90.00
#
_symmetry.space_group_name_H-M   'P 1'
#
loop_
_entity.id
_entity.type
_entity.pdbx_description
1 polymer ?
#
loop_
_entity_poly.entity_id
_entity_poly.type
_entity_poly.pdbx_seq_one_letter_code
_entity_poly.pdbx_strand_id
1 'polypeptide(L)'
;MDPEVLMRLEVELVVLVHRSAYGWRPAHLPSESYVPPLLYPLIKQVKTHDSALGSVTWESEPKSTSKPFPPTFPALHSYFTILPSPFLSKPHCTPTQFRKDCGCCDLFPMETKKHLVVAPKKPTLTPKAIIHQHFGNKASYMVEEVKEVQQAECPGLSIPQTGPCLYRCALQLPELSVVSGTFKKKKDAEQSAAEIAIEKLGIHTETFDPTPQEAQESLVARIAYLFSEKFIISDHPLGGHIRACLGRKGDLCGLVPISVIAAYDAKLFSLCKFINPEVDSNPFLVISYIMRASTKLYESLITSEQHLWIRKQNPYPQDIIESLMKDGSQECIQVMALRIPSSVEQSIEAVTFHISFEEYYLDIIANELGFEDAAKVMISRNLGKASSETRLFFAAPKSYVLDPSSKLSNGKESLYFEGSPNVRASYLSGQDIIGDAILATIGYTRKSRDLFYEDVTVQLYYRMLLGKTPSGIYKLSREAILAAELPSRFTSRANWRGSLPRDILCMFCRQHRLSEPIFSVTIHPFKTSFESSGSHLKVAESGMNAIECVNGVSVTANSKHSDSELFKCEIKLISKCGDLILLCSPQDCYKKQNDAIQNASLTLLSWVNKYFKSMIVPFEQLDETAGNFGVQICSKNIFREILAGHSIHNGQRNEIRCNKLIESVCMNSSYGVLGNGVHSLNIEGPDSGICPCNGSLPCIRYSVSLVVEGEDMKEVIEVSNEFEFEVGVGAVISYVEEVVMQMSVGQFAYFTTNLLTSDLIFASACDSVKMLTLLSSNDCCMEYGISLTKVAEPPEERMEQALFSPPLSKQRVEFAVRHIVESHATTLLDFGCGSGSLLEALLNYPTSLEKIAGVDISQKGLARAAKVLNSKLVTNSDAGVQWTSIKSVVLYEGSITNFGSRLHGFDIGTCLEVIEHMDEDQACVFGDVALSFFCPRILIVSTPNFEYNVVLQKSNPSTQEQDESDEKTLLQSCKFRNHDHKFEWTREQFRQWASDLAARHNYNVEFSGVGGSADVEPGFASQIAVFKRQWKLEDVVLKHADIEHHYNVIWKWNSENK
;
A
#
# COMPACT_ATOMS: atom_id res chain seq x y z
N MET A 1 3.73 -56.52 4.31
CA MET A 1 3.68 -55.29 3.50
C MET A 1 4.55 -54.26 4.19
N ASP A 2 5.24 -53.43 3.42
CA ASP A 2 6.46 -52.74 3.86
C ASP A 2 6.22 -51.54 4.81
N PRO A 3 7.10 -51.30 5.81
CA PRO A 3 7.00 -50.13 6.68
C PRO A 3 7.17 -48.77 5.98
N GLU A 4 7.77 -48.73 4.78
CA GLU A 4 7.94 -47.48 4.02
C GLU A 4 6.63 -46.84 3.54
N VAL A 5 5.53 -47.59 3.48
CA VAL A 5 4.21 -47.06 3.08
C VAL A 5 3.54 -46.28 4.21
N LEU A 6 3.80 -46.62 5.49
CA LEU A 6 3.25 -45.88 6.63
C LEU A 6 3.93 -44.52 6.84
N MET A 7 5.26 -44.42 6.66
CA MET A 7 5.96 -43.12 6.79
C MET A 7 5.56 -42.09 5.73
N ARG A 8 4.99 -42.51 4.58
CA ARG A 8 4.52 -41.56 3.55
C ARG A 8 3.11 -41.02 3.79
N LEU A 9 2.32 -41.65 4.67
CA LEU A 9 0.96 -41.18 5.02
C LEU A 9 0.91 -40.30 6.27
N GLU A 10 1.90 -40.37 7.16
CA GLU A 10 1.98 -39.44 8.32
C GLU A 10 2.57 -38.07 7.98
N VAL A 11 3.28 -37.91 6.85
CA VAL A 11 3.89 -36.63 6.45
C VAL A 11 2.90 -35.70 5.74
N GLU A 12 1.84 -36.22 5.10
CA GLU A 12 0.79 -35.38 4.47
C GLU A 12 -0.34 -34.96 5.42
N LEU A 13 -0.46 -35.55 6.63
CA LEU A 13 -1.53 -35.17 7.59
C LEU A 13 -1.12 -34.08 8.60
N VAL A 14 0.17 -33.78 8.77
CA VAL A 14 0.66 -32.80 9.77
C VAL A 14 0.70 -31.36 9.24
N VAL A 15 0.54 -31.16 7.93
CA VAL A 15 0.55 -29.81 7.30
C VAL A 15 -0.82 -29.11 7.36
N LEU A 16 -1.90 -29.81 7.78
CA LEU A 16 -3.27 -29.30 7.75
C LEU A 16 -3.90 -28.96 9.13
N VAL A 17 -3.15 -29.06 10.24
CA VAL A 17 -3.67 -28.74 11.59
C VAL A 17 -2.72 -27.83 12.38
N HIS A 18 -2.49 -26.59 11.89
CA HIS A 18 -2.07 -25.46 12.75
C HIS A 18 -2.37 -24.06 12.14
N ARG A 19 -3.60 -23.86 11.65
CA ARG A 19 -4.17 -22.52 11.37
C ARG A 19 -5.67 -22.46 11.72
N SER A 20 -5.99 -22.54 13.00
CA SER A 20 -7.35 -22.29 13.51
C SER A 20 -7.33 -21.74 14.93
N ALA A 21 -7.11 -20.43 15.06
CA ALA A 21 -7.40 -19.67 16.28
C ALA A 21 -7.76 -18.22 15.87
N TYR A 22 -8.91 -17.74 16.34
CA TYR A 22 -9.56 -16.45 16.01
C TYR A 22 -10.03 -16.32 14.52
N GLY A 23 -11.29 -15.99 14.20
CA GLY A 23 -12.42 -15.72 15.09
C GLY A 23 -13.58 -14.91 14.49
N TRP A 24 -14.22 -15.41 13.42
CA TRP A 24 -15.62 -15.17 13.00
C TRP A 24 -16.17 -13.73 12.75
N ARG A 25 -16.69 -13.52 11.53
CA ARG A 25 -18.04 -12.96 11.27
C ARG A 25 -18.62 -13.60 9.98
N PRO A 26 -19.95 -13.58 9.77
CA PRO A 26 -20.64 -14.61 8.98
C PRO A 26 -20.77 -14.29 7.49
N ALA A 27 -20.97 -15.33 6.67
CA ALA A 27 -21.40 -15.23 5.28
C ALA A 27 -22.83 -15.74 5.14
N HIS A 28 -23.74 -14.89 4.65
CA HIS A 28 -25.08 -15.30 4.23
C HIS A 28 -25.06 -15.82 2.79
N LEU A 29 -25.78 -16.93 2.56
CA LEU A 29 -26.16 -17.40 1.23
C LEU A 29 -27.32 -16.56 0.67
N PRO A 30 -27.45 -16.41 -0.66
CA PRO A 30 -28.59 -15.73 -1.28
C PRO A 30 -29.86 -16.56 -1.19
N SER A 31 -31.01 -15.89 -1.17
CA SER A 31 -32.34 -16.47 -1.04
C SER A 31 -33.22 -16.13 -2.24
N GLU A 32 -33.94 -17.13 -2.79
CA GLU A 32 -35.23 -16.88 -3.45
C GLU A 32 -36.30 -17.90 -2.98
N SER A 33 -37.41 -17.36 -2.49
CA SER A 33 -38.79 -17.81 -2.69
C SER A 33 -39.24 -19.25 -2.33
N TYR A 34 -39.67 -19.42 -1.07
CA TYR A 34 -41.01 -19.93 -0.68
C TYR A 34 -41.80 -20.92 -1.57
N VAL A 35 -42.10 -22.12 -1.02
CA VAL A 35 -43.46 -22.74 -0.86
C VAL A 35 -43.39 -23.67 0.39
N PRO A 36 -44.43 -23.83 1.25
CA PRO A 36 -44.22 -24.19 2.66
C PRO A 36 -44.65 -25.66 3.01
N PRO A 37 -44.90 -26.04 4.28
CA PRO A 37 -44.10 -27.03 5.00
C PRO A 37 -44.77 -28.41 5.18
N LEU A 38 -44.02 -29.42 5.65
CA LEU A 38 -44.46 -30.39 6.70
C LEU A 38 -43.37 -31.41 7.10
N LEU A 39 -42.91 -31.30 8.35
CA LEU A 39 -42.43 -32.33 9.30
C LEU A 39 -41.49 -33.51 8.90
N TYR A 40 -40.42 -33.64 9.70
CA TYR A 40 -39.45 -34.75 9.73
C TYR A 40 -40.07 -36.14 10.09
N PRO A 41 -39.45 -37.25 9.65
CA PRO A 41 -39.81 -38.59 10.09
C PRO A 41 -39.07 -39.02 11.38
N LEU A 42 -39.82 -39.57 12.34
CA LEU A 42 -39.28 -40.32 13.49
C LEU A 42 -39.40 -41.82 13.23
N ILE A 43 -38.33 -42.59 13.47
CA ILE A 43 -38.29 -44.05 13.23
C ILE A 43 -38.34 -44.83 14.55
N LYS A 44 -39.27 -45.80 14.60
CA LYS A 44 -39.42 -46.93 15.57
C LYS A 44 -39.74 -46.52 17.02
N GLN A 45 -40.88 -46.96 17.55
CA GLN A 45 -41.01 -48.36 18.00
C GLN A 45 -42.45 -48.91 18.12
N VAL A 46 -42.56 -50.24 17.97
CA VAL A 46 -43.50 -51.16 18.66
C VAL A 46 -44.98 -51.22 18.23
N LYS A 47 -45.35 -52.36 17.59
CA LYS A 47 -46.61 -53.15 17.68
C LYS A 47 -47.94 -52.46 17.26
N THR A 48 -48.95 -53.12 16.66
CA THR A 48 -49.22 -54.55 16.36
C THR A 48 -50.35 -54.70 15.32
N HIS A 49 -50.37 -55.84 14.63
CA HIS A 49 -51.53 -56.57 14.07
C HIS A 49 -52.47 -55.97 12.98
N ASP A 50 -52.58 -56.80 11.93
CA ASP A 50 -53.80 -57.28 11.25
C ASP A 50 -54.50 -56.52 10.12
N SER A 51 -54.63 -57.28 9.02
CA SER A 51 -55.74 -57.31 8.04
C SER A 51 -55.87 -56.12 7.07
N ALA A 52 -56.35 -56.28 5.83
CA ALA A 52 -56.50 -57.46 4.96
C ALA A 52 -56.78 -56.98 3.50
N LEU A 53 -56.78 -57.90 2.53
CA LEU A 53 -57.56 -57.90 1.25
C LEU A 53 -57.83 -56.53 0.57
N GLY A 54 -57.34 -56.22 -0.63
CA GLY A 54 -57.58 -56.92 -1.91
C GLY A 54 -58.05 -55.84 -2.93
N SER A 55 -57.44 -55.67 -4.12
CA SER A 55 -57.59 -56.46 -5.36
C SER A 55 -58.70 -55.96 -6.31
N VAL A 56 -58.47 -56.08 -7.64
CA VAL A 56 -59.41 -55.86 -8.78
C VAL A 56 -59.60 -54.38 -9.18
N THR A 57 -59.12 -53.80 -10.30
CA THR A 57 -59.00 -54.10 -11.76
C THR A 57 -60.21 -53.73 -12.65
N TRP A 58 -59.90 -53.48 -13.94
CA TRP A 58 -60.76 -53.26 -15.13
C TRP A 58 -61.30 -51.82 -15.35
N GLU A 59 -61.41 -51.26 -16.57
CA GLU A 59 -60.88 -51.59 -17.93
C GLU A 59 -61.11 -50.41 -18.92
N SER A 60 -60.32 -50.29 -20.02
CA SER A 60 -60.75 -49.96 -21.42
C SER A 60 -59.74 -49.19 -22.31
N GLU A 61 -59.82 -49.48 -23.62
CA GLU A 61 -58.92 -49.17 -24.76
C GLU A 61 -59.82 -48.65 -25.94
N PRO A 62 -59.41 -48.49 -27.24
CA PRO A 62 -58.14 -48.09 -27.91
C PRO A 62 -58.34 -47.12 -29.15
N LYS A 63 -57.27 -46.96 -29.98
CA LYS A 63 -57.19 -46.60 -31.44
C LYS A 63 -56.66 -45.18 -31.79
N SER A 64 -55.83 -44.95 -32.84
CA SER A 64 -55.12 -45.85 -33.81
C SER A 64 -54.08 -45.12 -34.72
N THR A 65 -53.04 -45.87 -35.20
CA THR A 65 -52.25 -45.70 -36.48
C THR A 65 -51.39 -44.42 -36.72
N SER A 66 -50.23 -44.41 -37.43
CA SER A 66 -49.46 -45.39 -38.24
C SER A 66 -47.94 -45.01 -38.44
N LYS A 67 -47.10 -45.96 -38.90
CA LYS A 67 -45.63 -45.92 -39.23
C LYS A 67 -45.35 -45.62 -40.74
N PRO A 68 -44.11 -45.41 -41.31
CA PRO A 68 -42.91 -46.30 -41.25
C PRO A 68 -41.46 -45.67 -41.41
N PHE A 69 -40.43 -46.53 -41.61
CA PHE A 69 -38.96 -46.27 -41.75
C PHE A 69 -38.43 -46.45 -43.24
N PRO A 70 -37.12 -46.73 -43.56
CA PRO A 70 -36.10 -45.88 -44.23
C PRO A 70 -35.75 -46.35 -45.68
N PRO A 71 -34.61 -45.96 -46.36
CA PRO A 71 -33.32 -46.68 -46.20
C PRO A 71 -31.98 -45.98 -46.67
N THR A 72 -30.86 -46.74 -46.60
CA THR A 72 -29.59 -46.73 -47.41
C THR A 72 -28.41 -45.75 -47.17
N PHE A 73 -27.20 -46.35 -47.12
CA PHE A 73 -25.83 -45.79 -47.26
C PHE A 73 -25.26 -46.15 -48.65
N PRO A 74 -24.19 -45.47 -49.15
CA PRO A 74 -22.85 -46.07 -49.10
C PRO A 74 -21.70 -45.09 -48.73
N ALA A 75 -20.48 -45.61 -48.58
CA ALA A 75 -19.32 -44.95 -47.95
C ALA A 75 -18.37 -44.23 -48.94
N LEU A 76 -17.44 -43.39 -48.39
CA LEU A 76 -15.98 -43.56 -48.53
C LEU A 76 -15.16 -42.56 -47.67
N HIS A 77 -14.10 -43.07 -47.04
CA HIS A 77 -12.91 -42.41 -46.44
C HIS A 77 -12.95 -40.97 -45.88
N SER A 78 -12.79 -40.85 -44.55
CA SER A 78 -11.46 -40.54 -43.94
C SER A 78 -11.47 -40.86 -42.43
N TYR A 79 -10.30 -41.20 -41.87
CA TYR A 79 -10.18 -41.70 -40.49
C TYR A 79 -10.20 -40.56 -39.46
N PHE A 80 -11.09 -40.67 -38.47
CA PHE A 80 -10.96 -40.03 -37.15
C PHE A 80 -10.41 -41.06 -36.17
N THR A 81 -9.26 -40.80 -35.54
CA THR A 81 -8.90 -41.43 -34.26
C THR A 81 -8.03 -40.50 -33.41
N ILE A 82 -8.65 -39.93 -32.37
CA ILE A 82 -8.06 -39.57 -31.06
C ILE A 82 -6.76 -38.74 -31.09
N LEU A 83 -6.88 -37.44 -30.83
CA LEU A 83 -5.85 -36.68 -30.11
C LEU A 83 -6.29 -36.50 -28.64
N PRO A 84 -5.43 -36.79 -27.65
CA PRO A 84 -5.74 -36.63 -26.25
C PRO A 84 -5.62 -35.17 -25.78
N SER A 85 -6.22 -34.89 -24.62
CA SER A 85 -6.14 -33.63 -23.89
C SER A 85 -4.69 -33.13 -23.68
N PRO A 86 -4.36 -31.87 -24.05
CA PRO A 86 -3.15 -31.23 -23.58
C PRO A 86 -3.34 -30.76 -22.12
N PHE A 87 -2.36 -31.08 -21.27
CA PHE A 87 -2.31 -30.67 -19.87
C PHE A 87 -2.20 -29.14 -19.74
N LEU A 88 -3.27 -28.48 -19.29
CA LEU A 88 -3.26 -27.07 -18.89
C LEU A 88 -2.76 -26.91 -17.44
N SER A 89 -1.50 -27.29 -17.18
CA SER A 89 -0.83 -26.99 -15.91
C SER A 89 -0.35 -25.53 -15.89
N LYS A 90 -1.29 -24.59 -15.75
CA LYS A 90 -0.99 -23.17 -15.48
C LYS A 90 -0.37 -23.05 -14.07
N PRO A 91 0.84 -22.49 -13.90
CA PRO A 91 1.24 -21.95 -12.61
C PRO A 91 0.47 -20.64 -12.39
N HIS A 92 -0.63 -20.71 -11.63
CA HIS A 92 -1.31 -19.51 -11.15
C HIS A 92 -0.41 -18.77 -10.13
N CYS A 93 0.39 -17.83 -10.61
CA CYS A 93 1.14 -16.90 -9.77
C CYS A 93 0.21 -15.85 -9.12
N THR A 94 -0.47 -16.25 -8.04
CA THR A 94 -1.22 -15.33 -7.18
C THR A 94 -0.29 -14.38 -6.43
N PRO A 95 -0.57 -13.06 -6.33
CA PRO A 95 0.28 -12.10 -5.61
C PRO A 95 0.25 -12.22 -4.07
N THR A 96 -0.39 -13.23 -3.50
CA THR A 96 -0.49 -13.46 -2.04
C THR A 96 0.78 -14.02 -1.38
N GLN A 97 1.88 -14.21 -2.12
CA GLN A 97 3.20 -14.56 -1.57
C GLN A 97 4.18 -13.39 -1.36
N PHE A 98 3.71 -12.13 -1.35
CA PHE A 98 4.52 -10.96 -0.96
C PHE A 98 4.87 -10.87 0.56
N ARG A 99 4.93 -12.00 1.29
CA ARG A 99 5.11 -11.98 2.75
C ARG A 99 5.92 -13.14 3.32
N LYS A 100 7.15 -13.32 2.82
CA LYS A 100 8.32 -13.81 3.56
C LYS A 100 9.60 -13.27 2.89
N ASP A 101 10.67 -13.22 3.67
CA ASP A 101 12.04 -12.92 3.24
C ASP A 101 12.33 -11.53 2.64
N CYS A 102 12.04 -10.50 3.44
CA CYS A 102 12.94 -9.35 3.59
C CYS A 102 13.13 -9.06 5.09
N GLY A 103 14.38 -9.15 5.55
CA GLY A 103 14.83 -8.61 6.82
C GLY A 103 15.66 -7.35 6.54
N CYS A 104 15.23 -6.22 7.13
CA CYS A 104 15.94 -4.94 7.34
C CYS A 104 14.86 -3.88 7.58
N CYS A 105 14.46 -3.66 8.84
CA CYS A 105 13.45 -2.67 9.25
C CYS A 105 13.66 -2.32 10.72
N ASP A 106 14.79 -1.71 11.04
CA ASP A 106 15.13 -1.29 12.40
C ASP A 106 15.21 0.24 12.51
N LEU A 107 14.56 0.76 13.55
CA LEU A 107 14.54 2.17 13.94
C LEU A 107 15.56 2.35 15.06
N PHE A 108 16.58 3.19 14.87
CA PHE A 108 17.49 3.56 15.95
C PHE A 108 16.99 4.81 16.69
N PRO A 109 17.01 4.83 18.04
CA PRO A 109 16.95 6.06 18.81
C PRO A 109 18.30 6.80 18.70
N MET A 110 18.28 8.13 18.67
CA MET A 110 19.48 8.96 18.56
C MET A 110 19.70 9.80 19.83
N GLU A 111 20.87 9.68 20.46
CA GLU A 111 21.40 10.69 21.36
C GLU A 111 22.30 11.68 20.59
N THR A 112 22.24 12.95 20.99
CA THR A 112 22.86 14.08 20.28
C THR A 112 24.35 14.25 20.59
N LYS A 113 25.23 14.13 19.59
CA LYS A 113 26.56 14.78 19.58
C LYS A 113 26.89 15.42 18.22
N LYS A 114 27.79 16.41 18.27
CA LYS A 114 27.98 17.50 17.28
C LYS A 114 28.58 17.06 15.95
N HIS A 115 28.36 17.90 14.93
CA HIS A 115 28.85 17.80 13.55
C HIS A 115 30.32 17.36 13.40
N LEU A 116 30.52 16.40 12.49
CA LEU A 116 31.73 16.16 11.71
C LEU A 116 31.30 15.59 10.35
N VAL A 117 32.10 15.77 9.29
CA VAL A 117 31.78 15.25 7.95
C VAL A 117 31.88 13.73 7.97
N VAL A 118 30.75 13.03 7.78
CA VAL A 118 30.67 11.57 7.87
C VAL A 118 30.86 10.94 6.49
N ALA A 119 31.89 10.10 6.33
CA ALA A 119 32.08 9.26 5.16
C ALA A 119 30.92 8.25 4.99
N PRO A 120 30.55 7.86 3.77
CA PRO A 120 29.31 7.11 3.51
C PRO A 120 29.34 5.70 4.13
N LYS A 121 28.63 5.53 5.26
CA LYS A 121 28.38 4.21 5.85
C LYS A 121 27.46 3.38 4.96
N LYS A 122 28.03 2.34 4.35
CA LYS A 122 27.29 1.28 3.62
C LYS A 122 26.49 0.41 4.62
N PRO A 123 25.47 -0.33 4.17
CA PRO A 123 24.65 -1.16 5.06
C PRO A 123 25.50 -2.21 5.78
N THR A 124 25.62 -2.05 7.10
CA THR A 124 26.18 -3.07 8.00
C THR A 124 25.33 -4.33 7.91
N LEU A 125 25.99 -5.49 7.84
CA LEU A 125 25.32 -6.78 7.97
C LEU A 125 24.54 -6.79 9.29
N THR A 126 23.27 -7.19 9.26
CA THR A 126 22.49 -7.25 10.51
C THR A 126 23.16 -8.21 11.50
N PRO A 127 23.08 -7.95 12.82
CA PRO A 127 23.67 -8.80 13.86
C PRO A 127 23.34 -10.29 13.67
N LYS A 128 22.08 -10.62 13.37
CA LYS A 128 21.62 -11.98 13.07
C LYS A 128 22.33 -12.61 11.85
N ALA A 129 22.64 -11.83 10.82
CA ALA A 129 23.37 -12.29 9.64
C ALA A 129 24.86 -12.56 9.94
N ILE A 130 25.50 -11.76 10.80
CA ILE A 130 26.88 -11.98 11.26
C ILE A 130 26.97 -13.28 12.07
N ILE A 131 26.06 -13.49 13.02
CA ILE A 131 25.97 -14.75 13.77
C ILE A 131 25.74 -15.94 12.83
N HIS A 132 24.85 -15.82 11.83
CA HIS A 132 24.66 -16.87 10.83
C HIS A 132 25.90 -17.11 9.96
N GLN A 133 26.70 -16.09 9.66
CA GLN A 133 27.94 -16.24 8.90
C GLN A 133 29.02 -17.03 9.68
N HIS A 134 29.11 -16.83 11.00
CA HIS A 134 30.09 -17.53 11.85
C HIS A 134 29.62 -18.93 12.29
N PHE A 135 28.35 -19.09 12.66
CA PHE A 135 27.83 -20.32 13.28
C PHE A 135 26.84 -21.10 12.40
N GLY A 136 26.26 -20.49 11.36
CA GLY A 136 25.28 -21.11 10.48
C GLY A 136 24.12 -21.74 11.24
N ASN A 137 23.78 -22.97 10.87
CA ASN A 137 22.71 -23.77 11.48
C ASN A 137 22.98 -24.15 12.96
N LYS A 138 24.15 -23.82 13.53
CA LYS A 138 24.46 -24.08 14.95
C LYS A 138 23.93 -23.00 15.90
N ALA A 139 23.36 -21.91 15.37
CA ALA A 139 22.73 -20.85 16.15
C ALA A 139 21.21 -21.07 16.27
N SER A 140 20.70 -21.17 17.50
CA SER A 140 19.27 -21.39 17.78
C SER A 140 18.64 -20.20 18.51
N TYR A 141 17.56 -19.66 17.96
CA TYR A 141 16.81 -18.52 18.51
C TYR A 141 15.47 -19.00 19.08
N MET A 142 15.31 -18.95 20.40
CA MET A 142 14.06 -19.25 21.11
C MET A 142 13.42 -17.96 21.60
N VAL A 143 12.15 -17.71 21.27
CA VAL A 143 11.46 -16.46 21.64
C VAL A 143 10.28 -16.76 22.56
N GLU A 144 10.30 -16.10 23.71
CA GLU A 144 9.32 -16.14 24.79
C GLU A 144 8.39 -14.92 24.72
N GLU A 145 7.10 -15.12 25.02
CA GLU A 145 6.12 -14.04 25.20
C GLU A 145 6.08 -13.59 26.67
N VAL A 146 6.49 -12.35 26.93
CA VAL A 146 6.47 -11.75 28.26
C VAL A 146 5.27 -10.81 28.37
N LYS A 147 4.32 -11.16 29.25
CA LYS A 147 3.17 -10.31 29.59
C LYS A 147 3.56 -9.37 30.73
N GLU A 148 3.78 -8.10 30.42
CA GLU A 148 3.93 -7.08 31.46
C GLU A 148 2.57 -6.69 32.05
N VAL A 149 2.50 -6.68 33.39
CA VAL A 149 1.40 -6.04 34.12
C VAL A 149 1.66 -4.54 34.09
N GLN A 150 0.79 -3.78 33.40
CA GLN A 150 0.95 -2.33 33.34
C GLN A 150 0.62 -1.69 34.70
N GLN A 151 1.54 -0.88 35.22
CA GLN A 151 1.36 -0.12 36.47
C GLN A 151 0.36 1.05 36.35
N ALA A 152 -0.25 1.26 35.17
CA ALA A 152 -1.33 2.24 34.96
C ALA A 152 -2.71 1.58 35.11
N GLU A 153 -2.91 0.86 36.22
CA GLU A 153 -4.25 0.42 36.62
C GLU A 153 -5.11 1.65 36.90
N CYS A 154 -6.31 1.69 36.34
CA CYS A 154 -7.31 2.66 36.76
C CYS A 154 -7.90 2.12 38.07
N PRO A 155 -7.64 2.75 39.23
CA PRO A 155 -8.00 2.17 40.52
C PRO A 155 -9.51 1.98 40.61
N GLY A 156 -9.93 0.81 41.10
CA GLY A 156 -11.35 0.46 41.23
C GLY A 156 -12.07 0.11 39.93
N LEU A 157 -11.38 -0.06 38.79
CA LEU A 157 -11.98 -0.60 37.57
C LEU A 157 -12.12 -2.12 37.66
N SER A 158 -13.34 -2.64 37.52
CA SER A 158 -13.63 -4.09 37.60
C SER A 158 -13.36 -4.88 36.31
N ILE A 159 -13.06 -4.19 35.20
CA ILE A 159 -12.75 -4.82 33.89
C ILE A 159 -11.25 -5.16 33.82
N PRO A 160 -10.87 -6.45 33.67
CA PRO A 160 -9.48 -6.87 33.61
C PRO A 160 -8.78 -6.36 32.34
N GLN A 161 -7.58 -5.81 32.49
CA GLN A 161 -6.80 -5.26 31.38
C GLN A 161 -5.64 -6.18 30.99
N THR A 162 -5.67 -6.73 29.78
CA THR A 162 -4.50 -7.43 29.21
C THR A 162 -3.55 -6.43 28.57
N GLY A 163 -2.35 -6.28 29.13
CA GLY A 163 -1.28 -5.45 28.56
C GLY A 163 -0.78 -5.94 27.19
N PRO A 164 -0.03 -5.10 26.44
CA PRO A 164 0.58 -5.50 25.19
C PRO A 164 1.61 -6.62 25.42
N CYS A 165 1.56 -7.67 24.60
CA CYS A 165 2.55 -8.74 24.64
C CYS A 165 3.92 -8.23 24.21
N LEU A 166 4.95 -8.42 25.05
CA LEU A 166 6.34 -8.21 24.70
C LEU A 166 7.01 -9.56 24.39
N TYR A 167 8.19 -9.50 23.77
CA TYR A 167 8.97 -10.65 23.36
C TYR A 167 10.38 -10.57 23.93
N ARG A 168 10.92 -11.71 24.34
CA ARG A 168 12.31 -11.88 24.76
C ARG A 168 12.92 -13.03 23.97
N CYS A 169 14.15 -12.91 23.51
CA CYS A 169 14.85 -13.95 22.75
C CYS A 169 16.03 -14.51 23.54
N ALA A 170 16.07 -15.83 23.69
CA ALA A 170 17.27 -16.57 24.07
C ALA A 170 17.97 -17.10 22.80
N LEU A 171 19.23 -16.71 22.59
CA LEU A 171 20.09 -17.22 21.53
C LEU A 171 21.10 -18.20 22.13
N GLN A 172 21.05 -19.45 21.68
CA GLN A 172 22.03 -20.48 21.98
C GLN A 172 23.02 -20.62 20.82
N LEU A 173 24.31 -20.53 21.15
CA LEU A 173 25.45 -20.81 20.28
C LEU A 173 26.26 -21.97 20.90
N PRO A 174 27.16 -22.63 20.14
CA PRO A 174 28.01 -23.69 20.68
C PRO A 174 28.93 -23.25 21.83
N GLU A 175 29.28 -21.97 21.87
CA GLU A 175 30.26 -21.39 22.80
C GLU A 175 29.61 -20.59 23.94
N LEU A 176 28.38 -20.10 23.76
CA LEU A 176 27.67 -19.30 24.76
C LEU A 176 26.14 -19.33 24.59
N SER A 177 25.43 -18.92 25.63
CA SER A 177 23.99 -18.60 25.56
C SER A 177 23.77 -17.16 26.04
N VAL A 178 22.95 -16.41 25.32
CA VAL A 178 22.55 -15.03 25.68
C VAL A 178 21.04 -14.88 25.64
N VAL A 179 20.54 -13.89 26.37
CA VAL A 179 19.11 -13.55 26.44
C VAL A 179 18.98 -12.05 26.26
N SER A 180 18.06 -11.62 25.40
CA SER A 180 17.79 -10.20 25.13
C SER A 180 17.02 -9.53 26.28
N GLY A 181 16.88 -8.20 26.19
CA GLY A 181 15.81 -7.48 26.89
C GLY A 181 14.40 -7.85 26.37
N THR A 182 13.38 -7.17 26.88
CA THR A 182 12.00 -7.26 26.38
C THR A 182 11.73 -6.22 25.29
N PHE A 183 11.11 -6.66 24.18
CA PHE A 183 10.85 -5.82 23.00
C PHE A 183 9.40 -5.96 22.52
N LYS A 184 8.85 -4.92 21.89
CA LYS A 184 7.48 -4.96 21.31
C LYS A 184 7.36 -5.86 20.07
N LYS A 185 8.48 -6.25 19.44
CA LYS A 185 8.50 -7.15 18.29
C LYS A 185 9.48 -8.30 18.52
N LYS A 186 9.10 -9.48 18.03
CA LYS A 186 9.94 -10.69 18.00
C LYS A 186 11.29 -10.49 17.27
N LYS A 187 11.31 -9.80 16.12
CA LYS A 187 12.54 -9.57 15.34
C LYS A 187 13.56 -8.74 16.11
N ASP A 188 13.12 -7.66 16.75
CA ASP A 188 13.97 -6.74 17.51
C ASP A 188 14.64 -7.47 18.68
N ALA A 189 13.92 -8.38 19.36
CA ALA A 189 14.49 -9.27 20.39
C ALA A 189 15.53 -10.24 19.83
N GLU A 190 15.28 -10.84 18.65
CA GLU A 190 16.24 -11.72 17.98
C GLU A 190 17.53 -10.98 17.56
N GLN A 191 17.42 -9.73 17.07
CA GLN A 191 18.59 -8.91 16.74
C GLN A 191 19.38 -8.53 18.00
N SER A 192 18.71 -8.06 19.05
CA SER A 192 19.37 -7.73 20.33
C SER A 192 20.09 -8.94 20.94
N ALA A 193 19.51 -10.14 20.88
CA ALA A 193 20.21 -11.36 21.30
C ALA A 193 21.47 -11.63 20.45
N ALA A 194 21.42 -11.37 19.14
CA ALA A 194 22.59 -11.50 18.27
C ALA A 194 23.67 -10.42 18.52
N GLU A 195 23.29 -9.17 18.82
CA GLU A 195 24.22 -8.10 19.21
C GLU A 195 25.00 -8.45 20.48
N ILE A 196 24.28 -8.89 21.53
CA ILE A 196 24.90 -9.29 22.80
C ILE A 196 25.84 -10.51 22.60
N ALA A 197 25.52 -11.40 21.66
CA ALA A 197 26.43 -12.49 21.30
C ALA A 197 27.69 -12.01 20.58
N ILE A 198 27.57 -11.11 19.59
CA ILE A 198 28.69 -10.51 18.85
C ILE A 198 29.65 -9.80 19.81
N GLU A 199 29.11 -8.98 20.71
CA GLU A 199 29.88 -8.25 21.72
C GLU A 199 30.62 -9.21 22.66
N LYS A 200 29.94 -10.24 23.20
CA LYS A 200 30.56 -11.23 24.11
C LYS A 200 31.59 -12.14 23.44
N LEU A 201 31.46 -12.39 22.14
CA LEU A 201 32.43 -13.16 21.36
C LEU A 201 33.62 -12.31 20.88
N GLY A 202 33.58 -10.99 21.05
CA GLY A 202 34.60 -10.09 20.53
C GLY A 202 34.71 -10.13 19.00
N ILE A 203 33.60 -10.42 18.30
CA ILE A 203 33.59 -10.43 16.82
C ILE A 203 33.72 -8.97 16.35
N HIS A 204 34.94 -8.59 15.96
CA HIS A 204 35.21 -7.27 15.39
C HIS A 204 34.41 -7.06 14.11
N THR A 205 33.40 -6.20 14.17
CA THR A 205 32.53 -5.85 13.03
C THR A 205 33.11 -4.75 12.13
N GLU A 206 34.40 -4.43 12.27
CA GLU A 206 35.07 -3.51 11.34
C GLU A 206 35.04 -4.12 9.95
N THR A 207 34.38 -3.43 9.01
CA THR A 207 34.36 -3.82 7.62
C THR A 207 35.79 -3.86 7.12
N PHE A 208 36.24 -5.03 6.66
CA PHE A 208 37.52 -5.17 5.99
C PHE A 208 37.49 -4.30 4.73
N ASP A 209 38.00 -3.08 4.85
CA ASP A 209 38.17 -2.12 3.78
C ASP A 209 39.61 -2.29 3.26
N PRO A 210 39.84 -3.14 2.23
CA PRO A 210 41.17 -3.37 1.72
C PRO A 210 41.74 -2.07 1.17
N THR A 211 43.04 -1.86 1.40
CA THR A 211 43.78 -0.82 0.68
C THR A 211 43.67 -1.06 -0.82
N PRO A 212 43.80 -0.02 -1.68
CA PRO A 212 43.74 -0.19 -3.13
C PRO A 212 44.74 -1.23 -3.68
N GLN A 213 45.87 -1.44 -2.99
CA GLN A 213 46.84 -2.47 -3.33
C GLN A 213 46.36 -3.88 -2.95
N GLU A 214 45.90 -4.10 -1.71
CA GLU A 214 45.32 -5.40 -1.30
C GLU A 214 44.09 -5.77 -2.14
N ALA A 215 43.30 -4.77 -2.54
CA ALA A 215 42.18 -4.93 -3.46
C ALA A 215 42.67 -5.38 -4.86
N GLN A 216 43.78 -4.83 -5.36
CA GLN A 216 44.39 -5.24 -6.63
C GLN A 216 44.99 -6.66 -6.56
N GLU A 217 45.63 -7.03 -5.46
CA GLU A 217 46.16 -8.39 -5.24
C GLU A 217 45.02 -9.41 -5.11
N SER A 218 43.96 -9.05 -4.38
CA SER A 218 42.72 -9.83 -4.28
C SER A 218 41.99 -9.98 -5.62
N LEU A 219 42.07 -8.97 -6.49
CA LEU A 219 41.51 -9.01 -7.85
C LEU A 219 42.23 -10.05 -8.71
N VAL A 220 43.56 -10.04 -8.70
CA VAL A 220 44.41 -11.04 -9.37
C VAL A 220 44.11 -12.45 -8.85
N ALA A 221 44.10 -12.64 -7.53
CA ALA A 221 43.78 -13.93 -6.91
C ALA A 221 42.37 -14.42 -7.24
N ARG A 222 41.38 -13.52 -7.34
CA ARG A 222 40.02 -13.88 -7.77
C ARG A 222 40.00 -14.32 -9.22
N ILE A 223 40.66 -13.62 -10.15
CA ILE A 223 40.73 -14.00 -11.57
C ILE A 223 41.40 -15.36 -11.72
N ALA A 224 42.53 -15.61 -11.05
CA ALA A 224 43.19 -16.92 -11.07
C ALA A 224 42.25 -18.06 -10.57
N TYR A 225 41.46 -17.80 -9.53
CA TYR A 225 40.47 -18.76 -9.05
C TYR A 225 39.34 -19.03 -10.06
N LEU A 226 38.87 -18.02 -10.81
CA LEU A 226 37.80 -18.18 -11.81
C LEU A 226 38.17 -19.15 -12.95
N PHE A 227 39.45 -19.24 -13.31
CA PHE A 227 39.95 -20.19 -14.32
C PHE A 227 40.53 -21.48 -13.71
N SER A 228 40.32 -21.71 -12.41
CA SER A 228 40.73 -22.94 -11.73
C SER A 228 39.76 -24.10 -12.00
N GLU A 229 40.26 -25.33 -11.93
CA GLU A 229 39.47 -26.57 -12.03
C GLU A 229 38.37 -26.67 -10.97
N LYS A 230 38.57 -26.06 -9.80
CA LYS A 230 37.54 -26.01 -8.74
C LYS A 230 36.37 -25.10 -9.08
N PHE A 231 36.57 -24.09 -9.93
CA PHE A 231 35.52 -23.12 -10.26
C PHE A 231 34.62 -23.58 -11.40
N ILE A 232 35.16 -24.24 -12.43
CA ILE A 232 34.36 -24.71 -13.58
C ILE A 232 33.30 -25.77 -13.19
N ILE A 233 33.56 -26.53 -12.11
CA ILE A 233 32.65 -27.51 -11.53
C ILE A 233 31.53 -26.84 -10.71
N SER A 234 31.69 -25.57 -10.30
CA SER A 234 30.72 -24.87 -9.47
C SER A 234 29.44 -24.45 -10.22
N ASP A 235 28.36 -24.32 -9.46
CA ASP A 235 27.05 -23.85 -9.95
C ASP A 235 26.97 -22.31 -9.95
N HIS A 236 28.11 -21.62 -10.13
CA HIS A 236 28.14 -20.18 -10.33
C HIS A 236 27.76 -19.85 -11.80
N PRO A 237 26.97 -18.79 -12.08
CA PRO A 237 26.60 -18.37 -13.44
C PRO A 237 27.80 -18.31 -14.40
N LEU A 238 28.87 -17.65 -13.98
CA LEU A 238 30.11 -17.53 -14.75
C LEU A 238 30.76 -18.89 -15.09
N GLY A 239 30.55 -19.93 -14.28
CA GLY A 239 30.96 -21.30 -14.60
C GLY A 239 30.21 -21.85 -15.81
N GLY A 240 28.91 -21.56 -15.95
CA GLY A 240 28.11 -21.87 -17.15
C GLY A 240 28.67 -21.20 -18.41
N HIS A 241 28.98 -19.91 -18.33
CA HIS A 241 29.63 -19.20 -19.44
C HIS A 241 30.99 -19.79 -19.81
N ILE A 242 31.84 -20.12 -18.84
CA ILE A 242 33.16 -20.74 -19.10
C ILE A 242 32.99 -22.10 -19.78
N ARG A 243 32.05 -22.94 -19.32
CA ARG A 243 31.72 -24.23 -19.95
C ARG A 243 31.23 -24.05 -21.39
N ALA A 244 30.32 -23.12 -21.63
CA ALA A 244 29.83 -22.81 -22.99
C ALA A 244 30.95 -22.27 -23.91
N CYS A 245 31.87 -21.46 -23.39
CA CYS A 245 33.01 -20.96 -24.16
C CYS A 245 33.96 -22.09 -24.59
N LEU A 246 34.08 -23.18 -23.81
CA LEU A 246 34.85 -24.37 -24.23
C LEU A 246 34.19 -25.14 -25.39
N GLY A 247 32.87 -25.00 -25.58
CA GLY A 247 32.13 -25.58 -26.71
C GLY A 247 32.20 -24.76 -28.00
N ARG A 248 32.64 -23.50 -27.96
CA ARG A 248 32.75 -22.62 -29.14
C ARG A 248 33.66 -23.25 -30.20
N LYS A 249 33.25 -23.14 -31.46
CA LYS A 249 33.95 -23.75 -32.62
C LYS A 249 35.19 -22.93 -33.04
N GLY A 250 36.20 -23.63 -33.57
CA GLY A 250 37.41 -23.01 -34.13
C GLY A 250 38.23 -22.22 -33.09
N ASP A 251 38.81 -21.11 -33.53
CA ASP A 251 39.71 -20.28 -32.72
C ASP A 251 39.04 -19.65 -31.48
N LEU A 252 37.70 -19.57 -31.48
CA LEU A 252 36.88 -19.06 -30.38
C LEU A 252 36.81 -20.02 -29.18
N CYS A 253 37.24 -21.28 -29.34
CA CYS A 253 37.24 -22.30 -28.29
C CYS A 253 38.02 -21.84 -27.05
N GLY A 254 37.32 -21.77 -25.90
CA GLY A 254 37.87 -21.36 -24.61
C GLY A 254 38.11 -19.86 -24.43
N LEU A 255 37.77 -19.02 -25.42
CA LEU A 255 37.84 -17.56 -25.27
C LEU A 255 36.61 -17.07 -24.48
N VAL A 256 36.84 -16.56 -23.26
CA VAL A 256 35.77 -16.04 -22.38
C VAL A 256 35.73 -14.51 -22.47
N PRO A 257 34.63 -13.89 -22.93
CA PRO A 257 34.51 -12.43 -22.99
C PRO A 257 34.61 -11.76 -21.62
N ILE A 258 35.34 -10.65 -21.53
CA ILE A 258 35.60 -9.95 -20.26
C ILE A 258 34.36 -9.21 -19.76
N SER A 259 33.48 -8.78 -20.66
CA SER A 259 32.16 -8.23 -20.33
C SER A 259 31.33 -9.18 -19.46
N VAL A 260 31.40 -10.49 -19.72
CA VAL A 260 30.74 -11.54 -18.92
C VAL A 260 31.34 -11.63 -17.52
N ILE A 261 32.67 -11.64 -17.42
CA ILE A 261 33.38 -11.69 -16.14
C ILE A 261 33.03 -10.46 -15.28
N ALA A 262 32.99 -9.27 -15.89
CA ALA A 262 32.60 -8.01 -15.24
C ALA A 262 31.12 -7.98 -14.83
N ALA A 263 30.21 -8.58 -15.61
CA ALA A 263 28.77 -8.51 -15.42
C ALA A 263 28.19 -9.56 -14.44
N TYR A 264 28.92 -10.67 -14.20
CA TYR A 264 28.44 -11.81 -13.40
C TYR A 264 29.25 -12.09 -12.11
N ASP A 265 30.41 -11.46 -11.89
CA ASP A 265 31.13 -11.55 -10.61
C ASP A 265 31.09 -10.24 -9.80
N ALA A 266 30.16 -10.20 -8.83
CA ALA A 266 29.99 -9.05 -7.93
C ALA A 266 31.20 -8.82 -6.98
N LYS A 267 32.05 -9.83 -6.74
CA LYS A 267 33.26 -9.67 -5.93
C LYS A 267 34.34 -8.94 -6.73
N LEU A 268 34.52 -9.24 -8.02
CA LEU A 268 35.38 -8.45 -8.91
C LEU A 268 34.91 -7.01 -9.00
N PHE A 269 33.62 -6.76 -9.22
CA PHE A 269 33.07 -5.39 -9.24
C PHE A 269 33.39 -4.62 -7.94
N SER A 270 33.20 -5.28 -6.79
CA SER A 270 33.48 -4.70 -5.46
C SER A 270 34.97 -4.40 -5.26
N LEU A 271 35.86 -5.30 -5.70
CA LEU A 271 37.31 -5.09 -5.64
C LEU A 271 37.76 -3.94 -6.54
N CYS A 272 37.25 -3.85 -7.78
CA CYS A 272 37.51 -2.72 -8.67
C CYS A 272 37.05 -1.39 -8.07
N LYS A 273 35.93 -1.38 -7.32
CA LYS A 273 35.44 -0.20 -6.59
C LYS A 273 36.35 0.22 -5.42
N PHE A 274 37.02 -0.71 -4.75
CA PHE A 274 38.05 -0.38 -3.75
C PHE A 274 39.35 0.15 -4.39
N ILE A 275 39.65 -0.25 -5.63
CA ILE A 275 40.79 0.29 -6.41
C ILE A 275 40.49 1.70 -6.92
N ASN A 276 39.29 1.94 -7.47
CA ASN A 276 38.82 3.26 -7.89
C ASN A 276 37.30 3.41 -7.65
N PRO A 277 36.86 4.34 -6.76
CA PRO A 277 35.44 4.63 -6.53
C PRO A 277 34.65 5.08 -7.77
N GLU A 278 35.30 5.65 -8.80
CA GLU A 278 34.63 6.09 -10.04
C GLU A 278 33.96 4.94 -10.82
N VAL A 279 34.31 3.68 -10.51
CA VAL A 279 33.65 2.46 -11.02
C VAL A 279 32.15 2.42 -10.70
N ASP A 280 31.67 3.10 -9.65
CA ASP A 280 30.22 3.24 -9.41
C ASP A 280 29.52 4.02 -10.54
N SER A 281 30.17 5.11 -10.98
CA SER A 281 29.71 6.07 -11.99
C SER A 281 29.90 5.55 -13.40
N ASN A 282 31.07 4.99 -13.72
CA ASN A 282 31.34 4.31 -15.00
C ASN A 282 31.64 2.81 -14.75
N PRO A 283 30.63 1.93 -14.85
CA PRO A 283 30.77 0.51 -14.52
C PRO A 283 31.70 -0.25 -15.48
N PHE A 284 31.94 0.28 -16.67
CA PHE A 284 32.73 -0.37 -17.70
C PHE A 284 34.25 -0.21 -17.47
N LEU A 285 34.68 0.68 -16.58
CA LEU A 285 36.06 0.75 -16.08
C LEU A 285 36.53 -0.58 -15.47
N VAL A 286 35.61 -1.43 -14.99
CA VAL A 286 35.94 -2.78 -14.48
C VAL A 286 36.68 -3.63 -15.52
N ILE A 287 36.43 -3.43 -16.82
CA ILE A 287 37.07 -4.20 -17.90
C ILE A 287 38.58 -3.92 -17.96
N SER A 288 39.01 -2.66 -17.87
CA SER A 288 40.44 -2.32 -17.91
C SER A 288 41.18 -2.81 -16.65
N TYR A 289 40.54 -2.78 -15.48
CA TYR A 289 41.09 -3.37 -14.26
C TYR A 289 41.21 -4.90 -14.34
N ILE A 290 40.21 -5.60 -14.91
CA ILE A 290 40.29 -7.06 -15.14
C ILE A 290 41.42 -7.37 -16.14
N MET A 291 41.53 -6.63 -17.25
CA MET A 291 42.62 -6.80 -18.22
C MET A 291 43.98 -6.65 -17.57
N ARG A 292 44.21 -5.54 -16.85
CA ARG A 292 45.48 -5.24 -16.17
C ARG A 292 45.82 -6.19 -15.02
N ALA A 293 44.83 -6.83 -14.41
CA ALA A 293 45.05 -7.90 -13.44
C ALA A 293 45.36 -9.25 -14.12
N SER A 294 44.78 -9.50 -15.30
CA SER A 294 44.99 -10.73 -16.06
C SER A 294 46.37 -10.79 -16.71
N THR A 295 46.96 -9.66 -17.13
CA THR A 295 48.34 -9.63 -17.64
C THR A 295 49.39 -10.00 -16.59
N LYS A 296 49.07 -9.90 -15.29
CA LYS A 296 49.92 -10.42 -14.20
C LYS A 296 49.90 -11.96 -14.08
N LEU A 297 49.01 -12.65 -14.80
CA LEU A 297 48.79 -14.09 -14.75
C LEU A 297 49.23 -14.82 -16.04
N TYR A 298 50.18 -14.23 -16.77
CA TYR A 298 50.66 -14.68 -18.08
C TYR A 298 51.21 -16.13 -18.16
N GLU A 299 51.53 -16.75 -17.01
CA GLU A 299 51.94 -18.16 -16.89
C GLU A 299 50.75 -19.14 -16.85
N SER A 300 49.51 -18.62 -16.81
CA SER A 300 48.29 -19.41 -16.62
C SER A 300 47.12 -18.98 -17.51
N LEU A 301 47.13 -17.71 -17.97
CA LEU A 301 46.10 -17.09 -18.79
C LEU A 301 46.72 -16.44 -20.03
N ILE A 302 46.03 -16.57 -21.15
CA ILE A 302 46.30 -15.87 -22.41
C ILE A 302 45.30 -14.72 -22.52
N THR A 303 45.80 -13.54 -22.87
CA THR A 303 45.02 -12.31 -23.13
C THR A 303 45.49 -11.64 -24.42
N SER A 304 44.66 -10.79 -25.00
CA SER A 304 45.03 -9.96 -26.16
C SER A 304 44.82 -8.49 -25.83
N GLU A 305 45.79 -7.62 -26.15
CA GLU A 305 45.61 -6.17 -25.98
C GLU A 305 44.53 -5.60 -26.91
N GLN A 306 44.25 -6.28 -28.03
CA GLN A 306 43.30 -5.84 -29.07
C GLN A 306 41.91 -6.49 -28.96
N HIS A 307 41.71 -7.46 -28.05
CA HIS A 307 40.45 -8.21 -27.94
C HIS A 307 40.07 -8.46 -26.48
N LEU A 308 38.81 -8.19 -26.13
CA LEU A 308 38.33 -8.24 -24.75
C LEU A 308 37.93 -9.66 -24.30
N TRP A 309 38.86 -10.61 -24.40
CA TRP A 309 38.69 -11.99 -23.93
C TRP A 309 39.85 -12.47 -23.06
N ILE A 310 39.60 -13.51 -22.25
CA ILE A 310 40.60 -14.25 -21.49
C ILE A 310 40.45 -15.74 -21.79
N ARG A 311 41.57 -16.44 -22.01
CA ARG A 311 41.63 -17.89 -22.25
C ARG A 311 42.56 -18.54 -21.21
N LYS A 312 42.22 -19.73 -20.70
CA LYS A 312 43.15 -20.54 -19.88
C LYS A 312 44.27 -21.07 -20.78
N GLN A 313 45.54 -20.92 -20.39
CA GLN A 313 46.68 -21.34 -21.19
C GLN A 313 46.78 -22.87 -21.29
N ASN A 314 46.68 -23.55 -20.15
CA ASN A 314 46.64 -25.01 -20.09
C ASN A 314 45.18 -25.49 -20.19
N PRO A 315 44.86 -26.51 -20.99
CA PRO A 315 43.49 -27.04 -21.08
C PRO A 315 43.00 -27.56 -19.72
N TYR A 316 41.69 -27.71 -19.57
CA TYR A 316 41.14 -28.42 -18.41
C TYR A 316 41.37 -29.94 -18.57
N PRO A 317 41.57 -30.67 -17.46
CA PRO A 317 41.61 -32.14 -17.47
C PRO A 317 40.39 -32.73 -18.20
N GLN A 318 40.65 -33.72 -19.06
CA GLN A 318 39.64 -34.25 -19.99
C GLN A 318 38.50 -34.97 -19.26
N ASP A 319 38.78 -35.62 -18.13
CA ASP A 319 37.81 -36.22 -17.22
C ASP A 319 36.81 -35.19 -16.66
N ILE A 320 37.29 -33.97 -16.34
CA ILE A 320 36.42 -32.87 -15.91
C ILE A 320 35.52 -32.43 -17.06
N ILE A 321 36.06 -32.27 -18.27
CA ILE A 321 35.26 -31.88 -19.45
C ILE A 321 34.20 -32.94 -19.77
N GLU A 322 34.58 -34.22 -19.84
CA GLU A 322 33.67 -35.34 -20.11
C GLU A 322 32.61 -35.53 -19.02
N SER A 323 32.88 -35.14 -17.77
CA SER A 323 31.86 -35.12 -16.71
C SER A 323 30.86 -33.97 -16.83
N LEU A 324 31.23 -32.88 -17.49
CA LEU A 324 30.42 -31.66 -17.61
C LEU A 324 29.56 -31.62 -18.89
N MET A 325 29.92 -32.39 -19.91
CA MET A 325 29.26 -32.39 -21.23
C MET A 325 28.20 -33.49 -21.42
N LYS A 326 27.76 -34.17 -20.35
CA LYS A 326 27.01 -35.44 -20.45
C LYS A 326 25.48 -35.38 -20.55
N ASP A 327 24.84 -34.25 -20.21
CA ASP A 327 23.38 -34.17 -20.05
C ASP A 327 22.75 -33.00 -20.83
N GLY A 328 22.93 -32.96 -22.16
CA GLY A 328 22.32 -31.95 -23.05
C GLY A 328 21.20 -32.52 -23.92
N SER A 329 19.99 -31.97 -23.84
CA SER A 329 18.92 -32.24 -24.80
C SER A 329 19.25 -31.65 -26.18
N GLN A 330 19.06 -32.42 -27.25
CA GLN A 330 19.41 -32.02 -28.64
C GLN A 330 18.48 -30.97 -29.28
N GLU A 331 17.57 -30.37 -28.52
CA GLU A 331 16.58 -29.44 -29.06
C GLU A 331 17.15 -28.01 -29.21
N CYS A 332 16.87 -27.38 -30.35
CA CYS A 332 17.22 -25.98 -30.59
C CYS A 332 16.26 -25.06 -29.83
N ILE A 333 16.82 -24.19 -28.99
CA ILE A 333 16.07 -23.24 -28.19
C ILE A 333 15.68 -22.03 -29.06
N GLN A 334 14.43 -21.60 -28.95
CA GLN A 334 13.96 -20.33 -29.51
C GLN A 334 13.79 -19.31 -28.40
N VAL A 335 14.31 -18.09 -28.58
CA VAL A 335 14.21 -16.99 -27.61
C VAL A 335 13.86 -15.69 -28.33
N MET A 336 12.76 -15.03 -27.94
CA MET A 336 12.46 -13.69 -28.43
C MET A 336 13.22 -12.62 -27.66
N ALA A 337 13.80 -11.68 -28.40
CA ALA A 337 14.53 -10.52 -27.92
C ALA A 337 14.07 -9.27 -28.69
N LEU A 338 14.50 -8.09 -28.24
CA LEU A 338 14.22 -6.83 -28.94
C LEU A 338 15.51 -6.12 -29.35
N ARG A 339 15.59 -5.66 -30.59
CA ARG A 339 16.58 -4.69 -31.03
C ARG A 339 16.06 -3.27 -30.77
N ILE A 340 16.86 -2.47 -30.10
CA ILE A 340 16.64 -1.05 -29.83
C ILE A 340 17.66 -0.26 -30.67
N PRO A 341 17.26 0.28 -31.83
CA PRO A 341 18.16 1.06 -32.67
C PRO A 341 18.63 2.37 -32.01
N SER A 342 19.83 2.81 -32.37
CA SER A 342 20.39 4.07 -31.86
C SER A 342 19.73 5.33 -32.44
N SER A 343 19.19 5.26 -33.66
CA SER A 343 18.27 6.25 -34.23
C SER A 343 16.92 6.17 -33.52
N VAL A 344 16.34 7.31 -33.15
CA VAL A 344 15.05 7.36 -32.44
C VAL A 344 13.88 7.27 -33.43
N GLU A 345 14.12 7.65 -34.68
CA GLU A 345 13.20 7.57 -35.81
C GLU A 345 12.87 6.12 -36.22
N GLN A 346 13.72 5.16 -35.85
CA GLN A 346 13.50 3.73 -36.09
C GLN A 346 12.72 3.09 -34.93
N SER A 347 11.69 2.31 -35.27
CA SER A 347 10.91 1.51 -34.32
C SER A 347 11.76 0.44 -33.62
N ILE A 348 11.22 -0.13 -32.55
CA ILE A 348 11.82 -1.28 -31.86
C ILE A 348 11.44 -2.54 -32.63
N GLU A 349 12.42 -3.41 -32.90
CA GLU A 349 12.25 -4.60 -33.73
C GLU A 349 12.29 -5.86 -32.86
N ALA A 350 11.36 -6.78 -33.09
CA ALA A 350 11.39 -8.10 -32.45
C ALA A 350 12.32 -9.04 -33.24
N VAL A 351 13.24 -9.69 -32.53
CA VAL A 351 14.23 -10.62 -33.09
C VAL A 351 14.05 -11.97 -32.41
N THR A 352 14.12 -13.07 -33.18
CA THR A 352 14.07 -14.43 -32.62
C THR A 352 15.43 -15.09 -32.77
N PHE A 353 16.03 -15.48 -31.65
CA PHE A 353 17.28 -16.24 -31.63
C PHE A 353 16.99 -17.74 -31.65
N HIS A 354 17.67 -18.44 -32.56
CA HIS A 354 17.70 -19.90 -32.63
C HIS A 354 19.06 -20.37 -32.10
N ILE A 355 19.06 -21.01 -30.94
CA ILE A 355 20.29 -21.35 -30.19
C ILE A 355 20.43 -22.86 -30.18
N SER A 356 21.47 -23.40 -30.81
CA SER A 356 21.82 -24.82 -30.68
C SER A 356 22.70 -25.08 -29.45
N PHE A 357 22.74 -26.33 -28.98
CA PHE A 357 23.54 -26.74 -27.82
C PHE A 357 25.05 -26.50 -27.98
N GLU A 358 25.56 -26.48 -29.22
CA GLU A 358 26.98 -26.23 -29.53
C GLU A 358 27.32 -24.73 -29.66
N GLU A 359 26.33 -23.85 -29.64
CA GLU A 359 26.51 -22.41 -29.87
C GLU A 359 26.48 -21.63 -28.56
N TYR A 360 27.45 -20.73 -28.39
CA TYR A 360 27.42 -19.81 -27.28
C TYR A 360 26.49 -18.64 -27.61
N TYR A 361 25.42 -18.47 -26.83
CA TYR A 361 24.36 -17.51 -27.11
C TYR A 361 24.84 -16.06 -27.35
N LEU A 362 25.96 -15.66 -26.75
CA LEU A 362 26.49 -14.30 -26.89
C LEU A 362 27.14 -14.08 -28.27
N ASP A 363 27.52 -15.14 -29.00
CA ASP A 363 27.95 -15.07 -30.40
C ASP A 363 26.76 -14.81 -31.33
N ILE A 364 25.59 -15.40 -31.04
CA ILE A 364 24.35 -15.14 -31.78
C ILE A 364 23.93 -13.67 -31.61
N ILE A 365 24.01 -13.16 -30.37
CA ILE A 365 23.79 -11.73 -30.08
C ILE A 365 24.86 -10.84 -30.75
N ALA A 366 26.12 -11.29 -30.80
CA ALA A 366 27.18 -10.56 -31.49
C ALA A 366 26.87 -10.43 -33.00
N ASN A 367 26.47 -11.54 -33.64
CA ASN A 367 26.12 -11.57 -35.06
C ASN A 367 24.95 -10.63 -35.38
N GLU A 368 23.90 -10.61 -34.54
CA GLU A 368 22.77 -9.67 -34.68
C GLU A 368 23.20 -8.20 -34.56
N LEU A 369 24.19 -7.91 -33.71
CA LEU A 369 24.81 -6.59 -33.59
C LEU A 369 25.86 -6.29 -34.68
N GLY A 370 26.08 -7.21 -35.64
CA GLY A 370 27.04 -7.04 -36.74
C GLY A 370 28.49 -7.42 -36.42
N PHE A 371 28.72 -8.31 -35.45
CA PHE A 371 30.06 -8.73 -34.99
C PHE A 371 30.25 -10.25 -34.97
N GLU A 372 31.37 -10.73 -35.49
CA GLU A 372 31.72 -12.17 -35.56
C GLU A 372 32.21 -12.79 -34.22
N ASP A 373 32.33 -12.01 -33.14
CA ASP A 373 32.87 -12.49 -31.84
C ASP A 373 32.21 -11.79 -30.65
N ALA A 374 31.66 -12.60 -29.72
CA ALA A 374 31.15 -12.17 -28.42
C ALA A 374 32.11 -11.31 -27.58
N ALA A 375 33.43 -11.33 -27.81
CA ALA A 375 34.37 -10.40 -27.15
C ALA A 375 34.11 -8.92 -27.52
N LYS A 376 33.40 -8.64 -28.61
CA LYS A 376 32.97 -7.28 -29.01
C LYS A 376 31.64 -6.86 -28.37
N VAL A 377 31.00 -7.72 -27.56
CA VAL A 377 29.70 -7.46 -26.93
C VAL A 377 29.87 -7.05 -25.46
N MET A 378 29.30 -5.91 -25.11
CA MET A 378 29.16 -5.40 -23.75
C MET A 378 27.83 -5.82 -23.15
N ILE A 379 27.80 -5.96 -21.83
CA ILE A 379 26.63 -6.44 -21.08
C ILE A 379 26.28 -5.40 -20.02
N SER A 380 25.02 -4.95 -19.99
CA SER A 380 24.53 -4.04 -18.97
C SER A 380 24.41 -4.70 -17.58
N ARG A 381 24.21 -3.87 -16.56
CA ARG A 381 23.63 -4.31 -15.29
C ARG A 381 22.25 -4.95 -15.56
N ASN A 382 21.89 -5.95 -14.75
CA ASN A 382 20.57 -6.59 -14.81
C ASN A 382 19.45 -5.55 -14.59
N LEU A 383 18.35 -5.69 -15.34
CA LEU A 383 17.21 -4.80 -15.38
C LEU A 383 16.00 -5.47 -14.69
N GLY A 384 15.27 -4.70 -13.87
CA GLY A 384 14.11 -5.23 -13.16
C GLY A 384 14.49 -6.06 -11.93
N LYS A 385 14.02 -7.31 -11.84
CA LYS A 385 14.22 -8.17 -10.66
C LYS A 385 15.60 -8.82 -10.73
N ALA A 386 16.26 -8.98 -9.58
CA ALA A 386 17.56 -9.67 -9.50
C ALA A 386 17.53 -11.12 -10.05
N SER A 387 16.36 -11.73 -10.17
CA SER A 387 16.15 -13.08 -10.69
C SER A 387 15.83 -13.18 -12.18
N SER A 388 15.55 -12.08 -12.89
CA SER A 388 15.09 -12.14 -14.30
C SER A 388 16.20 -12.13 -15.33
N GLU A 389 17.48 -11.90 -14.97
CA GLU A 389 18.64 -11.83 -15.89
C GLU A 389 18.45 -10.97 -17.18
N THR A 390 17.46 -10.09 -17.21
CA THR A 390 17.12 -9.21 -18.33
C THR A 390 18.20 -8.15 -18.50
N ARG A 391 18.89 -8.15 -19.64
CA ARG A 391 20.06 -7.29 -19.88
C ARG A 391 20.04 -6.69 -21.28
N LEU A 392 20.74 -5.57 -21.40
CA LEU A 392 21.06 -4.94 -22.67
C LEU A 392 22.46 -5.37 -23.11
N PHE A 393 22.55 -5.86 -24.34
CA PHE A 393 23.77 -6.27 -25.01
C PHE A 393 24.05 -5.29 -26.15
N PHE A 394 25.27 -4.76 -26.26
CA PHE A 394 25.58 -3.69 -27.21
C PHE A 394 27.08 -3.68 -27.58
N ALA A 395 27.47 -2.88 -28.55
CA ALA A 395 28.85 -2.83 -29.06
C ALA A 395 29.87 -2.35 -28.00
N ALA A 396 31.03 -3.01 -27.92
CA ALA A 396 32.17 -2.57 -27.12
C ALA A 396 32.83 -1.31 -27.72
N PRO A 397 32.95 -0.21 -26.96
CA PRO A 397 33.65 0.97 -27.43
C PRO A 397 35.12 0.71 -27.73
N LYS A 398 35.59 1.18 -28.91
CA LYS A 398 36.99 1.06 -29.35
C LYS A 398 38.00 1.63 -28.36
N SER A 399 37.60 2.59 -27.53
CA SER A 399 38.44 3.19 -26.48
C SER A 399 38.84 2.21 -25.37
N TYR A 400 38.10 1.12 -25.12
CA TYR A 400 38.53 0.06 -24.19
C TYR A 400 39.55 -0.91 -24.80
N VAL A 401 39.79 -0.82 -26.11
CA VAL A 401 40.70 -1.67 -26.89
C VAL A 401 42.06 -0.99 -27.13
N LEU A 402 42.18 0.31 -26.80
CA LEU A 402 43.38 1.10 -27.04
C LEU A 402 44.06 1.52 -25.73
N ASP A 403 45.20 0.87 -25.48
CA ASP A 403 46.27 1.19 -24.51
C ASP A 403 45.97 1.04 -22.99
N PRO A 404 46.29 -0.13 -22.40
CA PRO A 404 46.31 -0.34 -20.94
C PRO A 404 47.52 0.27 -20.21
N SER A 405 48.50 0.82 -20.94
CA SER A 405 49.83 1.22 -20.43
C SER A 405 49.97 2.72 -20.16
N SER A 406 49.09 3.55 -20.73
CA SER A 406 48.99 4.96 -20.35
C SER A 406 48.76 5.07 -18.84
N LYS A 407 49.64 5.80 -18.15
CA LYS A 407 49.38 6.19 -16.76
C LYS A 407 48.14 7.06 -16.79
N LEU A 408 47.07 6.65 -16.09
CA LEU A 408 45.98 7.56 -15.73
C LEU A 408 46.59 8.69 -14.88
N SER A 409 47.02 9.75 -15.56
CA SER A 409 47.44 10.98 -14.92
C SER A 409 46.20 11.65 -14.34
N ASN A 410 46.35 12.45 -13.29
CA ASN A 410 45.23 13.11 -12.59
C ASN A 410 44.59 14.26 -13.41
N GLY A 411 44.46 14.09 -14.73
CA GLY A 411 43.85 15.00 -15.68
C GLY A 411 42.60 14.40 -16.30
N LYS A 412 41.60 15.24 -16.57
CA LYS A 412 40.33 14.86 -17.21
C LYS A 412 40.54 14.50 -18.69
N GLU A 413 41.01 13.29 -18.98
CA GLU A 413 41.00 12.77 -20.36
C GLU A 413 39.66 12.09 -20.65
N SER A 414 38.95 12.64 -21.64
CA SER A 414 37.61 12.20 -22.03
C SER A 414 37.70 11.02 -23.00
N LEU A 415 37.01 9.93 -22.66
CA LEU A 415 36.86 8.79 -23.57
C LEU A 415 36.03 9.23 -24.77
N TYR A 416 36.66 9.37 -25.94
CA TYR A 416 35.96 9.64 -27.19
C TYR A 416 35.25 8.38 -27.67
N PHE A 417 33.93 8.39 -27.58
CA PHE A 417 33.06 7.32 -28.07
C PHE A 417 32.73 7.55 -29.56
N GLU A 418 33.12 6.62 -30.42
CA GLU A 418 32.82 6.67 -31.85
C GLU A 418 31.50 5.93 -32.14
N GLY A 419 30.41 6.69 -32.31
CA GLY A 419 29.06 6.18 -32.60
C GLY A 419 27.96 7.12 -32.09
N SER A 420 26.71 6.87 -32.52
CA SER A 420 25.52 7.59 -32.03
C SER A 420 25.10 7.08 -30.63
N PRO A 421 24.81 7.97 -29.66
CA PRO A 421 24.32 7.56 -28.36
C PRO A 421 22.89 7.01 -28.46
N ASN A 422 22.66 5.83 -27.91
CA ASN A 422 21.34 5.20 -27.90
C ASN A 422 20.58 5.65 -26.66
N VAL A 423 19.84 6.76 -26.80
CA VAL A 423 19.15 7.41 -25.67
C VAL A 423 18.12 6.46 -25.03
N ARG A 424 17.41 5.66 -25.84
CA ARG A 424 16.41 4.68 -25.38
C ARG A 424 17.03 3.59 -24.49
N ALA A 425 18.08 2.91 -24.98
CA ALA A 425 18.78 1.88 -24.21
C ALA A 425 19.52 2.48 -22.99
N SER A 426 20.05 3.70 -23.12
CA SER A 426 20.74 4.39 -22.04
C SER A 426 19.78 4.74 -20.89
N TYR A 427 18.62 5.31 -21.20
CA TYR A 427 17.57 5.61 -20.22
C TYR A 427 17.04 4.34 -19.51
N LEU A 428 16.83 3.26 -20.27
CA LEU A 428 16.37 1.98 -19.71
C LEU A 428 17.40 1.39 -18.73
N SER A 429 18.67 1.35 -19.10
CA SER A 429 19.75 0.80 -18.25
C SER A 429 20.19 1.72 -17.11
N GLY A 430 20.15 3.04 -17.31
CA GLY A 430 20.89 4.01 -16.51
C GLY A 430 22.41 4.02 -16.78
N GLN A 431 22.85 3.59 -17.97
CA GLN A 431 24.26 3.57 -18.39
C GLN A 431 24.37 4.20 -19.76
N ASP A 432 25.47 4.89 -20.07
CA ASP A 432 25.70 5.37 -21.44
C ASP A 432 25.90 4.16 -22.37
N ILE A 433 25.02 4.01 -23.36
CA ILE A 433 25.04 2.98 -24.41
C ILE A 433 25.13 3.66 -25.77
N ILE A 434 25.98 3.12 -26.66
CA ILE A 434 26.29 3.65 -27.98
C ILE A 434 26.03 2.58 -29.03
N GLY A 435 25.50 2.98 -30.19
CA GLY A 435 25.06 2.05 -31.22
C GLY A 435 23.81 1.26 -30.81
N ASP A 436 23.45 0.27 -31.62
CA ASP A 436 22.25 -0.53 -31.36
C ASP A 436 22.45 -1.43 -30.14
N ALA A 437 21.34 -1.78 -29.47
CA ALA A 437 21.36 -2.67 -28.32
C ALA A 437 20.27 -3.73 -28.43
N ILE A 438 20.60 -4.97 -28.05
CA ILE A 438 19.65 -6.07 -27.89
C ILE A 438 19.20 -6.14 -26.43
N LEU A 439 17.90 -6.06 -26.18
CA LEU A 439 17.28 -6.38 -24.88
C LEU A 439 16.85 -7.85 -24.90
N ALA A 440 17.45 -8.67 -24.03
CA ALA A 440 17.12 -10.08 -23.91
C ALA A 440 17.17 -10.56 -22.45
N THR A 441 16.34 -11.53 -22.10
CA THR A 441 16.43 -12.30 -20.86
C THR A 441 17.10 -13.63 -21.20
N ILE A 442 18.41 -13.70 -21.01
CA ILE A 442 19.20 -14.89 -21.37
C ILE A 442 20.53 -14.94 -20.61
N GLY A 443 20.85 -16.11 -20.05
CA GLY A 443 22.12 -16.36 -19.37
C GLY A 443 22.09 -17.56 -18.44
N TYR A 444 23.15 -17.74 -17.64
CA TYR A 444 23.23 -18.84 -16.67
C TYR A 444 22.80 -18.38 -15.27
N THR A 445 22.13 -19.24 -14.51
CA THR A 445 21.70 -18.93 -13.13
C THR A 445 22.44 -19.78 -12.11
N ARG A 446 22.15 -19.58 -10.80
CA ARG A 446 22.60 -20.49 -9.74
C ARG A 446 21.69 -21.71 -9.52
N LYS A 447 20.55 -21.79 -10.23
CA LYS A 447 19.52 -22.81 -10.00
C LYS A 447 19.69 -24.04 -10.89
N SER A 448 20.15 -23.84 -12.13
CA SER A 448 20.52 -24.92 -13.04
C SER A 448 21.84 -24.58 -13.74
N ARG A 449 22.46 -25.61 -14.31
CA ARG A 449 23.62 -25.50 -15.21
C ARG A 449 23.22 -25.15 -16.64
N ASP A 450 21.94 -25.33 -16.97
CA ASP A 450 21.34 -25.03 -18.28
C ASP A 450 21.25 -23.53 -18.52
N LEU A 451 21.07 -23.18 -19.80
CA LEU A 451 20.80 -21.82 -20.23
C LEU A 451 19.38 -21.42 -19.83
N PHE A 452 19.25 -20.39 -19.00
CA PHE A 452 17.98 -19.78 -18.64
C PHE A 452 17.63 -18.70 -19.68
N TYR A 453 16.35 -18.66 -20.07
CA TYR A 453 15.81 -17.67 -20.99
C TYR A 453 14.32 -17.41 -20.71
N GLU A 454 13.85 -16.23 -21.06
CA GLU A 454 12.43 -15.84 -21.10
C GLU A 454 12.24 -14.91 -22.30
N ASP A 455 11.08 -14.99 -22.97
CA ASP A 455 10.79 -14.13 -24.13
C ASP A 455 10.62 -12.66 -23.72
N VAL A 456 11.35 -11.77 -24.40
CA VAL A 456 11.22 -10.32 -24.24
C VAL A 456 10.32 -9.77 -25.34
N THR A 457 9.13 -9.30 -24.96
CA THR A 457 8.14 -8.70 -25.86
C THR A 457 8.22 -7.18 -25.85
N VAL A 458 7.73 -6.53 -26.92
CA VAL A 458 7.59 -5.07 -27.00
C VAL A 458 6.74 -4.54 -25.83
N GLN A 459 5.70 -5.28 -25.42
CA GLN A 459 4.90 -4.97 -24.24
C GLN A 459 5.76 -4.90 -22.96
N LEU A 460 6.67 -5.87 -22.75
CA LEU A 460 7.58 -5.85 -21.60
C LEU A 460 8.50 -4.62 -21.62
N TYR A 461 9.03 -4.23 -22.79
CA TYR A 461 9.84 -3.02 -22.93
C TYR A 461 9.09 -1.76 -22.49
N TYR A 462 7.88 -1.52 -23.00
CA TYR A 462 7.10 -0.34 -22.62
C TYR A 462 6.65 -0.38 -21.15
N ARG A 463 6.35 -1.55 -20.60
CA ARG A 463 6.12 -1.71 -19.14
C ARG A 463 7.37 -1.38 -18.31
N MET A 464 8.57 -1.72 -18.78
CA MET A 464 9.82 -1.33 -18.12
C MET A 464 10.07 0.19 -18.20
N LEU A 465 9.69 0.85 -19.29
CA LEU A 465 9.72 2.32 -19.41
C LEU A 465 8.72 2.99 -18.47
N LEU A 466 7.44 2.60 -18.48
CA LEU A 466 6.43 3.13 -17.57
C LEU A 466 6.89 3.00 -16.11
N GLY A 467 7.49 1.85 -15.77
CA GLY A 467 8.07 1.58 -14.46
C GLY A 467 9.14 2.58 -14.00
N LYS A 468 9.69 3.44 -14.86
CA LYS A 468 10.61 4.52 -14.46
C LYS A 468 9.89 5.74 -13.88
N THR A 469 8.58 5.87 -14.02
CA THR A 469 7.81 7.05 -13.57
C THR A 469 6.96 6.73 -12.33
N PRO A 470 6.71 7.69 -11.41
CA PRO A 470 5.83 7.46 -10.26
C PRO A 470 4.43 6.95 -10.63
N SER A 471 3.80 7.54 -11.64
CA SER A 471 2.48 7.12 -12.14
C SER A 471 2.51 5.76 -12.82
N GLY A 472 3.53 5.47 -13.64
CA GLY A 472 3.69 4.15 -14.25
C GLY A 472 3.95 3.03 -13.24
N ILE A 473 4.73 3.28 -12.18
CA ILE A 473 4.87 2.33 -11.04
C ILE A 473 3.51 2.06 -10.39
N TYR A 474 2.69 3.11 -10.18
CA TYR A 474 1.35 2.95 -9.64
C TYR A 474 0.44 2.12 -10.56
N LYS A 475 0.31 2.52 -11.84
CA LYS A 475 -0.44 1.83 -12.90
C LYS A 475 -0.07 0.34 -13.00
N LEU A 476 1.23 0.03 -13.02
CA LEU A 476 1.72 -1.35 -13.04
C LEU A 476 1.37 -2.12 -11.75
N SER A 477 1.40 -1.46 -10.58
CA SER A 477 0.98 -2.08 -9.30
C SER A 477 -0.54 -2.28 -9.16
N ARG A 478 -1.33 -1.61 -10.02
CA ARG A 478 -2.78 -1.76 -10.13
C ARG A 478 -3.22 -2.77 -11.19
N GLU A 479 -2.26 -3.27 -11.99
CA GLU A 479 -2.51 -4.09 -13.19
C GLU A 479 -3.51 -3.43 -14.17
N ALA A 480 -3.53 -2.10 -14.17
CA ALA A 480 -4.48 -1.25 -14.90
C ALA A 480 -3.75 0.01 -15.38
N ILE A 481 -3.22 -0.03 -16.59
CA ILE A 481 -2.42 1.04 -17.20
C ILE A 481 -3.33 2.09 -17.82
N LEU A 482 -4.39 1.65 -18.49
CA LEU A 482 -5.33 2.50 -19.21
C LEU A 482 -6.48 3.00 -18.33
N ALA A 483 -6.69 2.45 -17.13
CA ALA A 483 -7.72 2.91 -16.17
C ALA A 483 -7.19 3.66 -14.93
N ALA A 484 -6.17 3.13 -14.24
CA ALA A 484 -5.72 3.69 -12.94
C ALA A 484 -4.84 4.93 -13.10
N GLU A 485 -4.88 5.86 -12.13
CA GLU A 485 -4.00 7.03 -12.10
C GLU A 485 -3.44 7.24 -10.69
N LEU A 486 -2.23 7.83 -10.56
CA LEU A 486 -1.61 8.03 -9.24
C LEU A 486 -2.44 9.04 -8.42
N PRO A 487 -3.04 8.63 -7.29
CA PRO A 487 -3.92 9.51 -6.51
C PRO A 487 -3.19 10.76 -6.01
N SER A 488 -3.89 11.88 -5.99
CA SER A 488 -3.35 13.18 -5.55
C SER A 488 -3.20 13.31 -4.03
N ARG A 489 -3.89 12.46 -3.24
CA ARG A 489 -3.94 12.52 -1.77
C ARG A 489 -3.95 11.12 -1.15
N PHE A 490 -3.33 10.94 0.02
CA PHE A 490 -3.41 9.70 0.79
C PHE A 490 -4.41 9.84 1.95
N THR A 491 -5.57 9.23 1.78
CA THR A 491 -6.76 9.37 2.65
C THR A 491 -6.73 8.49 3.88
N SER A 492 -6.46 7.19 3.68
CA SER A 492 -6.28 6.16 4.70
C SER A 492 -5.67 4.91 4.05
N ARG A 493 -5.04 4.05 4.85
CA ARG A 493 -4.57 2.73 4.39
C ARG A 493 -5.72 1.79 3.98
N ALA A 494 -6.94 1.99 4.47
CA ALA A 494 -8.08 1.14 4.15
C ALA A 494 -8.69 1.46 2.77
N ASN A 495 -8.61 2.73 2.36
CA ASN A 495 -9.16 3.22 1.09
C ASN A 495 -8.14 3.11 -0.04
N TRP A 496 -6.84 3.29 0.26
CA TRP A 496 -5.79 3.15 -0.73
C TRP A 496 -5.81 1.77 -1.41
N ARG A 497 -5.56 1.77 -2.72
CA ARG A 497 -5.47 0.57 -3.57
C ARG A 497 -4.15 0.61 -4.35
N GLY A 498 -3.55 -0.55 -4.63
CA GLY A 498 -2.20 -0.66 -5.21
C GLY A 498 -1.07 -0.48 -4.19
N SER A 499 0.17 -0.33 -4.67
CA SER A 499 1.35 -0.09 -3.82
C SER A 499 1.22 1.20 -3.02
N LEU A 500 1.64 1.21 -1.74
CA LEU A 500 1.61 2.40 -0.90
C LEU A 500 2.61 3.47 -1.39
N PRO A 501 2.36 4.78 -1.21
CA PRO A 501 3.25 5.85 -1.65
C PRO A 501 4.71 5.68 -1.20
N ARG A 502 4.94 5.27 0.05
CA ARG A 502 6.29 4.95 0.56
C ARG A 502 6.99 3.89 -0.29
N ASP A 503 6.27 2.84 -0.67
CA ASP A 503 6.84 1.69 -1.35
C ASP A 503 7.06 1.98 -2.85
N ILE A 504 6.21 2.82 -3.45
CA ILE A 504 6.43 3.43 -4.78
C ILE A 504 7.70 4.28 -4.76
N LEU A 505 7.90 5.12 -3.74
CA LEU A 505 9.10 5.94 -3.60
C LEU A 505 10.36 5.08 -3.45
N CYS A 506 10.33 4.03 -2.62
CA CYS A 506 11.43 3.08 -2.53
C CYS A 506 11.71 2.37 -3.87
N MET A 507 10.68 2.00 -4.64
CA MET A 507 10.83 1.39 -5.97
C MET A 507 11.49 2.35 -6.96
N PHE A 508 10.95 3.58 -7.05
CA PHE A 508 11.47 4.67 -7.86
C PHE A 508 12.95 4.94 -7.58
N CYS A 509 13.32 5.10 -6.30
CA CYS A 509 14.71 5.29 -5.88
C CYS A 509 15.61 4.13 -6.35
N ARG A 510 15.18 2.87 -6.22
CA ARG A 510 15.96 1.70 -6.67
C ARG A 510 16.13 1.69 -8.19
N GLN A 511 15.08 1.99 -8.96
CA GLN A 511 15.11 2.01 -10.43
C GLN A 511 15.98 3.15 -11.01
N HIS A 512 16.04 4.28 -10.30
CA HIS A 512 16.91 5.42 -10.59
C HIS A 512 18.25 5.39 -9.85
N ARG A 513 18.59 4.25 -9.23
CA ARG A 513 19.89 4.02 -8.57
C ARG A 513 20.22 5.01 -7.45
N LEU A 514 19.23 5.60 -6.82
CA LEU A 514 19.38 6.38 -5.58
C LEU A 514 19.59 5.44 -4.38
N SER A 515 19.98 6.00 -3.24
CA SER A 515 19.91 5.31 -1.95
C SER A 515 18.46 5.17 -1.50
N GLU A 516 18.17 4.31 -0.51
CA GLU A 516 16.81 4.24 0.03
C GLU A 516 16.42 5.56 0.72
N PRO A 517 15.15 6.02 0.56
CA PRO A 517 14.68 7.25 1.17
C PRO A 517 14.78 7.20 2.70
N ILE A 518 15.36 8.24 3.30
CA ILE A 518 15.43 8.38 4.76
C ILE A 518 14.21 9.17 5.23
N PHE A 519 13.45 8.59 6.15
CA PHE A 519 12.26 9.19 6.76
C PHE A 519 12.61 9.68 8.18
N SER A 520 12.43 10.97 8.44
CA SER A 520 12.61 11.59 9.76
C SER A 520 11.26 12.08 10.26
N VAL A 521 10.68 11.39 11.24
CA VAL A 521 9.39 11.77 11.82
C VAL A 521 9.62 12.63 13.06
N THR A 522 9.05 13.83 13.07
CA THR A 522 8.99 14.70 14.24
C THR A 522 7.62 14.62 14.90
N ILE A 523 7.61 14.76 16.23
CA ILE A 523 6.40 14.85 17.06
C ILE A 523 6.26 16.31 17.49
N HIS A 524 5.13 16.93 17.17
CA HIS A 524 4.77 18.25 17.69
C HIS A 524 3.67 18.11 18.75
N PRO A 525 3.91 18.62 19.99
CA PRO A 525 2.84 18.74 20.98
C PRO A 525 1.83 19.80 20.52
N PHE A 526 0.56 19.55 20.81
CA PHE A 526 -0.55 20.37 20.31
C PHE A 526 -0.59 21.72 21.04
N LYS A 527 -0.13 22.79 20.39
CA LYS A 527 -0.34 24.16 20.88
C LYS A 527 -1.56 24.78 20.18
N THR A 528 -2.63 25.02 20.93
CA THR A 528 -3.73 25.88 20.50
C THR A 528 -3.26 27.34 20.43
N SER A 529 -2.80 27.77 19.26
CA SER A 529 -2.73 29.19 18.93
C SER A 529 -4.12 29.68 18.53
N PHE A 530 -4.87 30.22 19.49
CA PHE A 530 -5.99 31.11 19.19
C PHE A 530 -5.43 32.42 18.62
N GLU A 531 -5.33 32.53 17.30
CA GLU A 531 -5.21 33.85 16.66
C GLU A 531 -6.61 34.41 16.44
N SER A 532 -7.02 35.30 17.33
CA SER A 532 -8.21 36.13 17.15
C SER A 532 -7.94 37.18 16.09
N SER A 533 -8.49 36.99 14.88
CA SER A 533 -8.55 38.01 13.84
C SER A 533 -9.59 39.10 14.18
N GLY A 534 -9.39 39.77 15.31
CA GLY A 534 -10.13 40.98 15.69
C GLY A 534 -9.68 42.16 14.84
N SER A 535 -10.63 42.82 14.18
CA SER A 535 -10.38 43.96 13.30
C SER A 535 -9.75 45.16 14.02
N HIS A 536 -8.80 45.81 13.35
CA HIS A 536 -8.08 47.02 13.79
C HIS A 536 -8.95 48.11 14.46
N LEU A 537 -8.44 48.69 15.54
CA LEU A 537 -8.42 50.14 15.77
C LEU A 537 -7.26 50.52 16.73
N LYS A 538 -6.76 51.76 16.62
CA LYS A 538 -5.44 52.23 17.13
C LYS A 538 -5.46 52.64 18.62
N VAL A 539 -4.28 52.67 19.28
CA VAL A 539 -3.62 53.90 19.82
C VAL A 539 -2.29 53.62 20.59
N ALA A 540 -1.26 54.42 20.25
CA ALA A 540 -0.04 54.90 20.96
C ALA A 540 0.79 54.08 21.99
N GLU A 541 2.08 53.92 21.64
CA GLU A 541 3.35 54.18 22.38
C GLU A 541 3.45 54.15 23.94
N SER A 542 4.44 53.40 24.46
CA SER A 542 5.69 53.93 25.08
C SER A 542 6.33 52.95 26.11
N GLY A 543 7.65 53.02 26.34
CA GLY A 543 8.22 52.66 27.66
C GLY A 543 9.27 51.54 27.75
N MET A 544 10.53 51.93 27.54
CA MET A 544 11.81 51.23 27.75
C MET A 544 12.03 50.30 29.00
N ASN A 545 13.03 49.43 28.83
CA ASN A 545 14.06 48.96 29.79
C ASN A 545 13.94 47.63 30.57
N ALA A 546 14.97 46.82 30.33
CA ALA A 546 15.41 45.59 30.98
C ALA A 546 15.74 45.71 32.49
N ILE A 547 15.89 44.55 33.17
CA ILE A 547 17.16 44.11 33.82
C ILE A 547 17.06 42.69 34.45
N GLU A 548 18.15 41.94 34.27
CA GLU A 548 18.72 40.79 35.03
C GLU A 548 17.93 39.50 35.41
N CYS A 549 18.62 38.38 35.14
CA CYS A 549 18.35 37.04 35.69
C CYS A 549 19.23 36.78 36.93
N VAL A 550 18.71 36.11 37.96
CA VAL A 550 19.52 35.33 38.91
C VAL A 550 18.83 33.99 39.22
N ASN A 551 19.61 32.91 39.28
CA ASN A 551 19.13 31.52 39.33
C ASN A 551 18.63 31.06 40.71
N GLY A 552 17.65 30.14 40.72
CA GLY A 552 17.23 29.35 41.89
C GLY A 552 16.45 28.09 41.48
N VAL A 553 17.04 26.91 41.71
CA VAL A 553 16.58 25.61 41.18
C VAL A 553 15.31 25.07 41.88
N SER A 554 14.35 24.57 41.10
CA SER A 554 13.36 23.54 41.51
C SER A 554 12.87 22.78 40.26
N VAL A 555 13.39 21.59 39.98
CA VAL A 555 12.78 20.27 40.27
C VAL A 555 11.41 20.03 39.59
N THR A 556 11.48 19.28 38.50
CA THR A 556 10.47 18.48 37.79
C THR A 556 9.03 18.38 38.33
N ALA A 557 8.07 18.68 37.45
CA ALA A 557 6.79 17.96 37.35
C ALA A 557 6.33 17.90 35.88
N ASN A 558 6.41 16.73 35.24
CA ASN A 558 5.90 16.52 33.88
C ASN A 558 4.38 16.25 33.92
N SER A 559 3.54 17.26 33.69
CA SER A 559 2.11 17.04 33.43
C SER A 559 1.91 16.39 32.06
N LYS A 560 1.72 15.07 32.04
CA LYS A 560 1.27 14.35 30.84
C LYS A 560 -0.22 14.61 30.60
N HIS A 561 -0.54 15.76 30.01
CA HIS A 561 -1.78 15.87 29.26
C HIS A 561 -1.72 14.91 28.08
N SER A 562 -2.83 14.21 27.80
CA SER A 562 -2.96 13.36 26.60
C SER A 562 -3.25 14.23 25.38
N ASP A 563 -2.31 15.13 25.05
CA ASP A 563 -2.33 15.85 23.79
C ASP A 563 -2.23 14.82 22.65
N SER A 564 -3.10 14.95 21.65
CA SER A 564 -3.04 14.11 20.46
C SER A 564 -1.76 14.44 19.68
N GLU A 565 -0.69 13.70 19.95
CA GLU A 565 0.61 13.82 19.27
C GLU A 565 0.42 13.94 17.76
N LEU A 566 0.89 15.06 17.19
CA LEU A 566 0.86 15.29 15.76
C LEU A 566 2.21 14.92 15.15
N PHE A 567 2.16 14.03 14.16
CA PHE A 567 3.32 13.54 13.44
C PHE A 567 3.50 14.30 12.13
N LYS A 568 4.72 14.76 11.90
CA LYS A 568 5.18 15.33 10.62
C LYS A 568 6.36 14.50 10.12
N CYS A 569 6.45 14.27 8.81
CA CYS A 569 7.52 13.45 8.23
C CYS A 569 8.32 14.26 7.23
N GLU A 570 9.63 14.37 7.48
CA GLU A 570 10.62 14.85 6.53
C GLU A 570 11.23 13.66 5.76
N ILE A 571 11.51 13.84 4.48
CA ILE A 571 12.13 12.84 3.61
C ILE A 571 13.41 13.39 3.02
N LYS A 572 14.48 12.60 3.07
CA LYS A 572 15.78 12.88 2.43
C LYS A 572 16.08 11.83 1.37
N LEU A 573 16.27 12.28 0.12
CA LEU A 573 16.79 11.46 -0.95
C LEU A 573 18.27 11.72 -1.14
N ILE A 574 19.06 10.63 -1.13
CA ILE A 574 20.52 10.67 -1.12
C ILE A 574 21.05 9.90 -2.32
N SER A 575 22.10 10.41 -2.96
CA SER A 575 22.81 9.75 -4.06
C SER A 575 23.47 8.45 -3.58
N LYS A 576 23.95 7.61 -4.51
CA LYS A 576 24.79 6.45 -4.13
C LYS A 576 26.17 6.85 -3.59
N CYS A 577 26.59 8.09 -3.85
CA CYS A 577 27.85 8.65 -3.34
C CYS A 577 27.70 9.26 -1.93
N GLY A 578 26.47 9.46 -1.45
CA GLY A 578 26.16 10.04 -0.13
C GLY A 578 25.71 11.50 -0.16
N ASP A 579 25.55 12.11 -1.34
CA ASP A 579 25.13 13.50 -1.49
C ASP A 579 23.63 13.66 -1.29
N LEU A 580 23.19 14.71 -0.58
CA LEU A 580 21.77 15.04 -0.45
C LEU A 580 21.25 15.66 -1.76
N ILE A 581 20.25 15.02 -2.38
CA ILE A 581 19.67 15.46 -3.66
C ILE A 581 18.43 16.31 -3.41
N LEU A 582 17.48 15.76 -2.65
CA LEU A 582 16.18 16.36 -2.35
C LEU A 582 15.87 16.23 -0.86
N LEU A 583 15.31 17.30 -0.31
CA LEU A 583 14.67 17.36 0.98
C LEU A 583 13.18 17.64 0.77
N CYS A 584 12.29 16.88 1.37
CA CYS A 584 10.84 17.14 1.34
C CYS A 584 10.31 17.21 2.76
N SER A 585 9.77 18.37 3.15
CA SER A 585 9.28 18.65 4.49
C SER A 585 7.87 19.28 4.38
N PRO A 586 6.83 18.49 4.05
CA PRO A 586 5.46 18.97 3.87
C PRO A 586 4.93 19.69 5.11
N GLN A 587 4.01 20.64 4.94
CA GLN A 587 3.53 21.40 6.09
C GLN A 587 2.56 20.63 6.99
N ASP A 588 1.79 19.71 6.42
CA ASP A 588 0.71 19.00 7.11
C ASP A 588 1.16 18.10 8.26
N CYS A 589 0.30 18.02 9.27
CA CYS A 589 0.49 17.25 10.49
C CYS A 589 -0.62 16.19 10.64
N TYR A 590 -0.26 14.95 10.99
CA TYR A 590 -1.17 13.81 11.00
C TYR A 590 -1.24 13.14 12.37
N LYS A 591 -2.43 12.65 12.76
CA LYS A 591 -2.64 11.90 14.02
C LYS A 591 -1.92 10.53 14.09
N LYS A 592 -1.40 10.04 12.96
CA LYS A 592 -0.72 8.73 12.87
C LYS A 592 0.60 8.88 12.13
N GLN A 593 1.69 8.37 12.73
CA GLN A 593 3.02 8.33 12.12
C GLN A 593 3.03 7.74 10.70
N ASN A 594 2.32 6.63 10.48
CA ASN A 594 2.26 6.01 9.14
C ASN A 594 1.67 6.98 8.10
N ASP A 595 0.60 7.69 8.46
CA ASP A 595 -0.13 8.51 7.49
C ASP A 595 0.66 9.78 7.13
N ALA A 596 1.48 10.29 8.07
CA ALA A 596 2.50 11.31 7.79
C ALA A 596 3.57 10.80 6.80
N ILE A 597 4.07 9.58 6.98
CA ILE A 597 5.06 8.97 6.08
C ILE A 597 4.47 8.76 4.67
N GLN A 598 3.23 8.25 4.56
CA GLN A 598 2.60 8.03 3.27
C GLN A 598 2.27 9.34 2.54
N ASN A 599 1.71 10.34 3.23
CA ASN A 599 1.45 11.64 2.61
C ASN A 599 2.75 12.34 2.19
N ALA A 600 3.79 12.39 3.04
CA ALA A 600 5.07 12.97 2.62
C ALA A 600 5.69 12.26 1.41
N SER A 601 5.58 10.93 1.35
CA SER A 601 6.01 10.16 0.18
C SER A 601 5.19 10.52 -1.07
N LEU A 602 3.88 10.70 -0.93
CA LEU A 602 2.99 11.05 -2.04
C LEU A 602 3.18 12.48 -2.52
N THR A 603 3.42 13.45 -1.63
CA THR A 603 3.76 14.83 -1.97
C THR A 603 5.01 14.89 -2.84
N LEU A 604 6.07 14.19 -2.42
CA LEU A 604 7.32 14.07 -3.18
C LEU A 604 7.10 13.36 -4.53
N LEU A 605 6.39 12.23 -4.54
CA LEU A 605 6.06 11.52 -5.78
C LEU A 605 5.20 12.34 -6.73
N SER A 606 4.28 13.17 -6.23
CA SER A 606 3.41 14.02 -7.04
C SER A 606 4.20 15.12 -7.74
N TRP A 607 5.14 15.76 -7.03
CA TRP A 607 6.06 16.74 -7.62
C TRP A 607 6.96 16.11 -8.69
N VAL A 608 7.55 14.94 -8.39
CA VAL A 608 8.35 14.17 -9.37
C VAL A 608 7.49 13.71 -10.56
N ASN A 609 6.23 13.29 -10.34
CA ASN A 609 5.33 12.89 -11.41
C ASN A 609 4.94 14.06 -12.31
N LYS A 610 4.80 15.27 -11.75
CA LYS A 610 4.58 16.49 -12.52
C LYS A 610 5.74 16.74 -13.48
N TYR A 611 6.98 16.59 -13.03
CA TYR A 611 8.17 16.67 -13.89
C TYR A 611 8.08 15.71 -15.09
N PHE A 612 7.70 14.44 -14.87
CA PHE A 612 7.54 13.47 -15.96
C PHE A 612 6.34 13.74 -16.88
N LYS A 613 5.29 14.42 -16.40
CA LYS A 613 4.11 14.80 -17.22
C LYS A 613 4.28 16.12 -17.97
N SER A 614 5.08 17.05 -17.48
CA SER A 614 5.17 18.43 -18.00
C SER A 614 6.46 18.69 -18.79
N MET A 615 6.96 17.72 -19.57
CA MET A 615 8.28 17.79 -20.23
C MET A 615 8.45 18.92 -21.28
N ILE A 616 7.36 19.61 -21.62
CA ILE A 616 7.36 20.82 -22.45
C ILE A 616 7.84 22.06 -21.65
N VAL A 617 7.75 22.01 -20.32
CA VAL A 617 8.02 23.13 -19.41
C VAL A 617 9.50 23.13 -18.95
N PRO A 618 10.25 24.25 -19.08
CA PRO A 618 11.62 24.36 -18.56
C PRO A 618 11.69 24.09 -17.05
N PHE A 619 12.79 23.49 -16.59
CA PHE A 619 12.95 23.09 -15.19
C PHE A 619 12.88 24.26 -14.21
N GLU A 620 13.30 25.45 -14.63
CA GLU A 620 13.24 26.69 -13.85
C GLU A 620 11.82 26.95 -13.33
N GLN A 621 10.78 26.68 -14.15
CA GLN A 621 9.38 26.82 -13.75
C GLN A 621 8.88 25.63 -12.89
N LEU A 622 9.60 24.51 -12.86
CA LEU A 622 9.32 23.38 -11.96
C LEU A 622 9.95 23.57 -10.57
N ASP A 623 11.13 24.18 -10.50
CA ASP A 623 11.79 24.61 -9.25
C ASP A 623 10.94 25.66 -8.51
N GLU A 624 10.37 26.64 -9.24
CA GLU A 624 9.37 27.58 -8.71
C GLU A 624 8.17 26.86 -8.05
N THR A 625 7.79 25.67 -8.51
CA THR A 625 6.70 24.89 -7.90
C THR A 625 7.14 24.00 -6.74
N ALA A 626 8.44 23.77 -6.52
CA ALA A 626 8.94 22.90 -5.45
C ALA A 626 8.53 23.42 -4.04
N GLY A 627 8.52 24.74 -3.86
CA GLY A 627 8.06 25.38 -2.61
C GLY A 627 6.62 25.01 -2.23
N ASN A 628 5.71 24.87 -3.21
CA ASN A 628 4.31 24.50 -2.97
C ASN A 628 4.16 23.05 -2.44
N PHE A 629 5.14 22.18 -2.69
CA PHE A 629 5.18 20.80 -2.20
C PHE A 629 6.08 20.65 -0.96
N GLY A 630 6.64 21.75 -0.42
CA GLY A 630 7.63 21.70 0.65
C GLY A 630 8.91 20.95 0.23
N VAL A 631 9.24 20.96 -1.06
CA VAL A 631 10.43 20.31 -1.62
C VAL A 631 11.53 21.35 -1.77
N GLN A 632 12.73 21.03 -1.29
CA GLN A 632 13.95 21.79 -1.48
C GLN A 632 14.96 20.96 -2.29
N ILE A 633 15.46 21.55 -3.36
CA ILE A 633 16.47 20.95 -4.25
C ILE A 633 17.86 21.30 -3.71
N CYS A 634 18.58 20.29 -3.21
CA CYS A 634 19.89 20.49 -2.59
C CYS A 634 21.06 20.34 -3.59
N SER A 635 20.82 19.66 -4.73
CA SER A 635 21.84 19.41 -5.75
C SER A 635 21.35 19.81 -7.14
N LYS A 636 22.10 20.67 -7.83
CA LYS A 636 21.88 21.00 -9.24
C LYS A 636 22.11 19.80 -10.18
N ASN A 637 22.73 18.72 -9.69
CA ASN A 637 22.97 17.49 -10.46
C ASN A 637 21.80 16.49 -10.41
N ILE A 638 20.63 16.86 -9.89
CA ILE A 638 19.44 15.99 -9.82
C ILE A 638 19.13 15.29 -11.16
N PHE A 639 19.31 16.01 -12.27
CA PHE A 639 19.18 15.49 -13.64
C PHE A 639 20.15 14.36 -13.98
N ARG A 640 21.42 14.50 -13.58
CA ARG A 640 22.46 13.48 -13.82
C ARG A 640 22.14 12.16 -13.11
N GLU A 641 21.42 12.23 -11.99
CA GLU A 641 21.18 11.10 -11.10
C GLU A 641 19.79 10.47 -11.29
N ILE A 642 18.75 11.25 -11.64
CA ILE A 642 17.39 10.75 -11.91
C ILE A 642 17.15 10.51 -13.42
N LEU A 643 17.81 11.24 -14.32
CA LEU A 643 17.75 11.02 -15.77
C LEU A 643 19.09 10.51 -16.30
N ALA A 644 19.65 9.50 -15.62
CA ALA A 644 20.99 8.95 -15.87
C ALA A 644 21.16 8.36 -17.28
N GLY A 645 21.43 9.24 -18.25
CA GLY A 645 21.76 8.95 -19.66
C GLY A 645 22.48 10.14 -20.29
N HIS A 646 23.25 10.89 -19.49
CA HIS A 646 24.05 12.02 -19.93
C HIS A 646 25.46 11.97 -19.33
N SER A 647 26.42 11.74 -20.22
CA SER A 647 27.84 11.90 -19.98
C SER A 647 28.21 13.35 -19.62
N ILE A 648 29.25 13.49 -18.79
CA ILE A 648 29.77 14.74 -18.21
C ILE A 648 30.35 15.72 -19.27
N HIS A 649 30.46 15.31 -20.53
CA HIS A 649 31.35 15.93 -21.53
C HIS A 649 30.74 17.02 -22.45
N ASN A 650 29.48 17.45 -22.28
CA ASN A 650 28.90 18.53 -23.11
C ASN A 650 27.91 19.47 -22.35
N GLY A 651 28.33 19.98 -21.20
CA GLY A 651 27.50 20.63 -20.19
C GLY A 651 26.82 21.97 -20.49
N GLN A 652 26.63 22.37 -21.76
CA GLN A 652 25.87 23.59 -22.13
C GLN A 652 25.05 23.50 -23.43
N ARG A 653 25.20 22.44 -24.25
CA ARG A 653 24.50 22.34 -25.57
C ARG A 653 23.27 21.43 -25.59
N ASN A 654 23.03 20.67 -24.51
CA ASN A 654 22.07 19.56 -24.52
C ASN A 654 20.79 19.77 -23.71
N GLU A 655 20.67 20.75 -22.80
CA GLU A 655 19.43 20.97 -22.03
C GLU A 655 18.21 21.21 -22.95
N ILE A 656 18.38 22.10 -23.95
CA ILE A 656 17.37 22.37 -25.00
C ILE A 656 17.10 21.13 -25.87
N ARG A 657 18.08 20.23 -26.01
CA ARG A 657 17.97 19.01 -26.81
C ARG A 657 17.28 17.88 -26.05
N CYS A 658 17.45 17.82 -24.73
CA CYS A 658 16.84 16.81 -23.85
C CYS A 658 15.31 16.90 -23.84
N ASN A 659 14.74 18.10 -23.73
CA ASN A 659 13.28 18.24 -23.77
C ASN A 659 12.72 17.68 -25.10
N LYS A 660 13.31 18.07 -26.24
CA LYS A 660 12.98 17.49 -27.56
C LYS A 660 13.30 16.01 -27.73
N LEU A 661 14.29 15.48 -27.00
CA LEU A 661 14.69 14.07 -27.10
C LEU A 661 13.88 13.16 -26.19
N ILE A 662 13.34 13.64 -25.07
CA ILE A 662 12.41 12.83 -24.25
C ILE A 662 10.99 12.93 -24.81
N GLU A 663 10.59 14.07 -25.40
CA GLU A 663 9.47 14.12 -26.38
C GLU A 663 9.64 13.08 -27.50
N SER A 664 10.89 12.74 -27.87
CA SER A 664 11.18 11.72 -28.90
C SER A 664 11.36 10.29 -28.36
N VAL A 665 11.64 10.09 -27.07
CA VAL A 665 11.70 8.75 -26.46
C VAL A 665 10.29 8.28 -26.09
N CYS A 666 9.41 9.22 -25.70
CA CYS A 666 7.97 9.04 -25.51
C CYS A 666 7.21 9.58 -26.74
N MET A 667 7.55 9.11 -27.94
CA MET A 667 7.15 9.72 -29.23
C MET A 667 5.66 10.12 -29.32
N ASN A 668 5.43 11.25 -29.98
CA ASN A 668 4.14 11.87 -30.32
C ASN A 668 3.44 12.63 -29.17
N SER A 669 4.17 13.53 -28.50
CA SER A 669 3.57 14.63 -27.72
C SER A 669 2.94 15.74 -28.58
N SER A 670 2.91 15.60 -29.92
CA SER A 670 2.45 16.63 -30.86
C SER A 670 0.92 16.71 -31.03
N TYR A 671 0.18 16.56 -29.93
CA TYR A 671 -1.17 17.11 -29.83
C TYR A 671 -1.20 18.06 -28.64
N GLY A 672 -1.41 19.34 -28.95
CA GLY A 672 -1.51 20.38 -27.94
C GLY A 672 -2.71 20.17 -27.01
N VAL A 673 -2.83 21.04 -26.01
CA VAL A 673 -3.96 21.08 -25.06
C VAL A 673 -5.26 21.46 -25.80
N LEU A 674 -5.82 20.49 -26.51
CA LEU A 674 -7.19 20.45 -26.99
C LEU A 674 -7.95 19.59 -25.99
N GLY A 675 -9.13 20.04 -25.55
CA GLY A 675 -9.86 19.37 -24.47
C GLY A 675 -10.13 17.90 -24.79
N ASN A 676 -9.53 16.99 -24.02
CA ASN A 676 -9.82 15.55 -24.07
C ASN A 676 -11.20 15.29 -23.45
N GLY A 677 -12.25 15.66 -24.19
CA GLY A 677 -13.63 15.38 -23.84
C GLY A 677 -13.97 13.90 -24.03
N VAL A 678 -14.97 13.46 -23.26
CA VAL A 678 -15.69 12.22 -23.51
C VAL A 678 -16.58 12.42 -24.73
N HIS A 679 -16.46 11.55 -25.72
CA HIS A 679 -17.31 11.55 -26.91
C HIS A 679 -18.36 10.43 -26.79
N SER A 680 -19.58 10.70 -27.28
CA SER A 680 -20.68 9.73 -27.38
C SER A 680 -20.90 8.87 -26.12
N LEU A 681 -21.10 9.52 -24.96
CA LEU A 681 -21.48 8.82 -23.73
C LEU A 681 -22.92 8.30 -23.83
N ASN A 682 -23.10 6.99 -23.61
CA ASN A 682 -24.38 6.33 -23.45
C ASN A 682 -24.36 5.55 -22.12
N ILE A 683 -25.40 5.69 -21.30
CA ILE A 683 -25.57 4.97 -20.03
C ILE A 683 -26.88 4.17 -20.12
N GLU A 684 -26.76 2.86 -19.94
CA GLU A 684 -27.85 1.89 -20.07
C GLU A 684 -28.02 1.06 -18.79
N GLY A 685 -29.23 0.53 -18.60
CA GLY A 685 -29.58 -0.32 -17.47
C GLY A 685 -30.47 0.36 -16.42
N PRO A 686 -31.05 -0.43 -15.50
CA PRO A 686 -31.95 0.09 -14.47
C PRO A 686 -31.18 0.97 -13.49
N ASP A 687 -31.71 2.16 -13.22
CA ASP A 687 -31.17 3.02 -12.16
C ASP A 687 -31.55 2.44 -10.79
N SER A 688 -30.54 2.11 -9.96
CA SER A 688 -30.73 1.61 -8.61
C SER A 688 -30.78 2.70 -7.54
N GLY A 689 -30.55 3.96 -7.90
CA GLY A 689 -30.39 5.10 -6.97
C GLY A 689 -29.15 5.03 -6.06
N ILE A 690 -28.26 4.03 -6.24
CA ILE A 690 -27.01 3.90 -5.46
C ILE A 690 -25.86 4.41 -6.31
N CYS A 691 -25.61 5.71 -6.23
CA CYS A 691 -24.53 6.38 -6.97
C CYS A 691 -23.26 6.54 -6.11
N PRO A 692 -22.06 6.58 -6.71
CA PRO A 692 -20.82 6.90 -6.00
C PRO A 692 -20.80 8.35 -5.48
N CYS A 693 -20.08 8.58 -4.39
CA CYS A 693 -19.80 9.91 -3.86
C CYS A 693 -18.32 10.06 -3.46
N ASN A 694 -17.85 11.27 -3.17
CA ASN A 694 -16.46 11.51 -2.75
C ASN A 694 -16.10 10.70 -1.49
N GLY A 695 -14.96 9.99 -1.55
CA GLY A 695 -14.50 9.09 -0.48
C GLY A 695 -15.21 7.73 -0.43
N SER A 696 -16.21 7.48 -1.29
CA SER A 696 -16.72 6.13 -1.53
C SER A 696 -15.73 5.28 -2.32
N LEU A 697 -15.95 3.96 -2.29
CA LEU A 697 -15.17 2.97 -3.02
C LEU A 697 -16.08 2.23 -4.01
N PRO A 698 -16.34 2.78 -5.21
CA PRO A 698 -16.95 2.03 -6.31
C PRO A 698 -16.07 0.86 -6.75
N CYS A 699 -16.73 -0.25 -7.12
CA CYS A 699 -16.12 -1.39 -7.80
C CYS A 699 -16.73 -1.50 -9.20
N ILE A 700 -15.90 -1.29 -10.23
CA ILE A 700 -16.30 -1.37 -11.63
C ILE A 700 -15.76 -2.64 -12.30
N ARG A 701 -16.50 -3.13 -13.29
CA ARG A 701 -15.96 -3.93 -14.39
C ARG A 701 -15.68 -2.99 -15.55
N TYR A 702 -14.57 -3.15 -16.25
CA TYR A 702 -14.31 -2.34 -17.45
C TYR A 702 -13.56 -3.11 -18.54
N SER A 703 -13.72 -2.64 -19.77
CA SER A 703 -12.94 -3.03 -20.93
C SER A 703 -12.55 -1.79 -21.74
N VAL A 704 -11.28 -1.67 -22.09
CA VAL A 704 -10.73 -0.63 -22.96
C VAL A 704 -10.32 -1.25 -24.29
N SER A 705 -10.79 -0.67 -25.39
CA SER A 705 -10.53 -1.14 -26.74
C SER A 705 -9.94 -0.02 -27.61
N LEU A 706 -9.13 -0.40 -28.60
CA LEU A 706 -8.77 0.46 -29.72
C LEU A 706 -9.77 0.20 -30.85
N VAL A 707 -10.34 1.27 -31.39
CA VAL A 707 -11.31 1.22 -32.50
C VAL A 707 -10.76 2.00 -33.68
N VAL A 708 -10.90 1.44 -34.88
CA VAL A 708 -10.57 2.10 -36.15
C VAL A 708 -11.76 2.97 -36.58
N GLU A 709 -11.55 4.24 -36.86
CA GLU A 709 -12.63 5.10 -37.34
C GLU A 709 -13.02 4.73 -38.78
N GLY A 710 -14.30 4.37 -38.97
CA GLY A 710 -14.86 4.01 -40.28
C GLY A 710 -14.84 2.51 -40.63
N GLU A 711 -14.26 1.66 -39.78
CA GLU A 711 -14.33 0.19 -39.91
C GLU A 711 -14.97 -0.42 -38.65
N ASP A 712 -15.73 -1.52 -38.79
CA ASP A 712 -16.24 -2.32 -37.65
C ASP A 712 -15.12 -3.17 -36.99
N MET A 713 -13.92 -2.59 -36.84
CA MET A 713 -12.71 -3.24 -36.34
C MET A 713 -12.33 -2.68 -34.96
N LYS A 714 -12.40 -3.56 -33.96
CA LYS A 714 -12.21 -3.26 -32.54
C LYS A 714 -11.32 -4.31 -31.89
N GLU A 715 -10.25 -3.88 -31.23
CA GLU A 715 -9.37 -4.75 -30.45
C GLU A 715 -9.41 -4.38 -28.98
N VAL A 716 -9.69 -5.35 -28.11
CA VAL A 716 -9.67 -5.16 -26.65
C VAL A 716 -8.22 -5.22 -26.14
N ILE A 717 -7.80 -4.19 -25.40
CA ILE A 717 -6.42 -4.00 -24.95
C ILE A 717 -6.27 -4.19 -23.43
N GLU A 718 -7.23 -3.73 -22.64
CA GLU A 718 -7.22 -3.86 -21.17
C GLU A 718 -8.62 -4.26 -20.68
N VAL A 719 -8.70 -5.22 -19.75
CA VAL A 719 -9.96 -5.67 -19.14
C VAL A 719 -9.75 -5.92 -17.66
N SER A 720 -10.67 -5.46 -16.82
CA SER A 720 -10.79 -5.93 -15.44
C SER A 720 -12.22 -6.31 -15.09
N ASN A 721 -12.38 -7.44 -14.40
CA ASN A 721 -13.67 -7.95 -13.92
C ASN A 721 -14.12 -7.30 -12.61
N GLU A 722 -13.17 -6.90 -11.76
CA GLU A 722 -13.38 -6.20 -10.49
C GLU A 722 -12.25 -5.19 -10.29
N PHE A 723 -12.57 -3.90 -10.24
CA PHE A 723 -11.62 -2.83 -10.05
C PHE A 723 -12.19 -1.78 -9.09
N GLU A 724 -11.66 -1.76 -7.86
CA GLU A 724 -12.02 -0.79 -6.83
C GLU A 724 -11.11 0.44 -6.85
N PHE A 725 -11.66 1.64 -6.69
CA PHE A 725 -10.89 2.87 -6.53
C PHE A 725 -11.60 3.84 -5.59
N GLU A 726 -10.88 4.83 -5.04
CA GLU A 726 -11.46 5.88 -4.20
C GLU A 726 -11.82 7.09 -5.07
N VAL A 727 -13.04 7.61 -4.90
CA VAL A 727 -13.56 8.76 -5.63
C VAL A 727 -13.13 10.07 -4.97
N GLY A 728 -12.84 11.10 -5.77
CA GLY A 728 -12.48 12.44 -5.31
C GLY A 728 -10.99 12.62 -4.99
N VAL A 729 -10.16 11.61 -5.30
CA VAL A 729 -8.69 11.67 -5.13
C VAL A 729 -7.92 11.57 -6.46
N GLY A 730 -8.60 11.28 -7.57
CA GLY A 730 -7.97 11.01 -8.87
C GLY A 730 -7.24 9.67 -8.90
N ALA A 731 -7.89 8.60 -8.41
CA ALA A 731 -7.32 7.24 -8.41
C ALA A 731 -7.48 6.52 -9.76
N VAL A 732 -8.25 7.11 -10.66
CA VAL A 732 -8.43 6.75 -12.08
C VAL A 732 -8.23 7.99 -12.95
N ILE A 733 -8.15 7.78 -14.26
CA ILE A 733 -8.21 8.87 -15.24
C ILE A 733 -9.54 9.63 -15.15
N SER A 734 -9.51 10.94 -15.41
CA SER A 734 -10.63 11.85 -15.09
C SER A 734 -11.98 11.42 -15.68
N TYR A 735 -12.01 11.03 -16.96
CA TYR A 735 -13.24 10.61 -17.63
C TYR A 735 -13.85 9.33 -17.06
N VAL A 736 -13.05 8.41 -16.50
CA VAL A 736 -13.59 7.23 -15.80
C VAL A 736 -14.23 7.66 -14.48
N GLU A 737 -13.63 8.59 -13.74
CA GLU A 737 -14.22 9.12 -12.50
C GLU A 737 -15.52 9.89 -12.82
N GLU A 738 -15.51 10.75 -13.83
CA GLU A 738 -16.66 11.55 -14.29
C GLU A 738 -17.84 10.69 -14.77
N VAL A 739 -17.60 9.62 -15.53
CA VAL A 739 -18.65 8.71 -16.00
C VAL A 739 -19.18 7.85 -14.85
N VAL A 740 -18.31 7.29 -14.01
CA VAL A 740 -18.75 6.46 -12.86
C VAL A 740 -19.55 7.27 -11.84
N MET A 741 -19.27 8.56 -11.68
CA MET A 741 -20.06 9.49 -10.86
C MET A 741 -21.47 9.77 -11.39
N GLN A 742 -21.75 9.50 -12.67
CA GLN A 742 -23.07 9.63 -13.30
C GLN A 742 -23.85 8.31 -13.33
N MET A 743 -23.24 7.20 -12.87
CA MET A 743 -23.84 5.86 -12.87
C MET A 743 -24.35 5.46 -11.49
N SER A 744 -25.37 4.60 -11.46
CA SER A 744 -25.76 3.83 -10.28
C SER A 744 -25.45 2.34 -10.42
N VAL A 745 -25.46 1.62 -9.30
CA VAL A 745 -25.10 0.19 -9.25
C VAL A 745 -26.03 -0.64 -10.13
N GLY A 746 -25.43 -1.38 -11.07
CA GLY A 746 -26.13 -2.20 -12.06
C GLY A 746 -26.18 -1.58 -13.46
N GLN A 747 -25.88 -0.29 -13.60
CA GLN A 747 -25.78 0.37 -14.89
C GLN A 747 -24.47 0.04 -15.63
N PHE A 748 -24.51 0.25 -16.95
CA PHE A 748 -23.41 0.09 -17.88
C PHE A 748 -23.27 1.36 -18.73
N ALA A 749 -22.05 1.83 -18.92
CA ALA A 749 -21.74 3.00 -19.73
C ALA A 749 -20.78 2.63 -20.87
N TYR A 750 -21.03 3.22 -22.05
CA TYR A 750 -20.10 3.20 -23.18
C TYR A 750 -19.74 4.63 -23.58
N PHE A 751 -18.47 4.88 -23.85
CA PHE A 751 -18.00 6.14 -24.43
C PHE A 751 -16.70 5.97 -25.22
N THR A 752 -16.38 6.95 -26.05
CA THR A 752 -15.10 7.03 -26.78
C THR A 752 -14.28 8.23 -26.32
N THR A 753 -12.96 8.16 -26.50
CA THR A 753 -12.03 9.26 -26.24
C THR A 753 -10.99 9.33 -27.36
N ASN A 754 -10.30 10.48 -27.44
CA ASN A 754 -9.11 10.64 -28.27
C ASN A 754 -8.07 9.53 -28.00
N LEU A 755 -7.23 9.23 -28.99
CA LEU A 755 -6.16 8.25 -28.92
C LEU A 755 -5.18 8.55 -27.76
N LEU A 756 -4.82 7.52 -26.99
CA LEU A 756 -3.80 7.63 -25.94
C LEU A 756 -2.38 7.54 -26.51
N THR A 757 -1.37 7.88 -25.71
CA THR A 757 0.02 7.73 -26.14
C THR A 757 0.35 6.27 -26.47
N SER A 758 1.13 6.08 -27.54
CA SER A 758 1.58 4.77 -28.03
C SER A 758 2.25 3.94 -26.92
N ASP A 759 3.04 4.57 -26.04
CA ASP A 759 3.66 3.95 -24.88
C ASP A 759 2.66 3.22 -23.96
N LEU A 760 1.50 3.83 -23.68
CA LEU A 760 0.45 3.24 -22.83
C LEU A 760 -0.27 2.11 -23.56
N ILE A 761 -0.52 2.28 -24.86
CA ILE A 761 -1.14 1.26 -25.72
C ILE A 761 -0.25 0.01 -25.78
N PHE A 762 1.04 0.16 -26.13
CA PHE A 762 1.97 -0.96 -26.23
C PHE A 762 2.29 -1.62 -24.88
N ALA A 763 2.31 -0.88 -23.76
CA ALA A 763 2.50 -1.48 -22.43
C ALA A 763 1.31 -2.35 -21.96
N SER A 764 0.15 -2.16 -22.59
CA SER A 764 -1.11 -2.82 -22.25
C SER A 764 -1.43 -3.96 -23.22
N ALA A 765 -1.31 -3.73 -24.53
CA ALA A 765 -1.65 -4.70 -25.56
C ALA A 765 -0.74 -5.94 -25.57
N CYS A 766 -1.34 -7.12 -25.76
CA CYS A 766 -0.60 -8.38 -25.87
C CYS A 766 0.04 -8.60 -27.26
N ASP A 767 -0.64 -8.18 -28.34
CA ASP A 767 -0.12 -8.27 -29.71
C ASP A 767 0.37 -6.90 -30.21
N SER A 768 1.65 -6.63 -29.97
CA SER A 768 2.28 -5.38 -30.41
C SER A 768 2.42 -5.24 -31.93
N VAL A 769 2.44 -6.35 -32.69
CA VAL A 769 2.60 -6.32 -34.16
C VAL A 769 1.28 -5.88 -34.80
N LYS A 770 0.16 -6.41 -34.33
CA LYS A 770 -1.18 -5.96 -34.70
C LYS A 770 -1.40 -4.49 -34.32
N MET A 771 -0.99 -4.07 -33.11
CA MET A 771 -1.08 -2.66 -32.70
C MET A 771 -0.26 -1.72 -33.60
N LEU A 772 0.98 -2.06 -33.95
CA LEU A 772 1.81 -1.28 -34.89
C LEU A 772 1.12 -1.13 -36.25
N THR A 773 0.47 -2.20 -36.73
CA THR A 773 -0.21 -2.21 -38.03
C THR A 773 -1.44 -1.29 -38.04
N LEU A 774 -2.27 -1.35 -36.98
CA LEU A 774 -3.45 -0.49 -36.83
C LEU A 774 -3.06 0.99 -36.71
N LEU A 775 -2.14 1.31 -35.79
CA LEU A 775 -1.71 2.69 -35.49
C LEU A 775 -0.94 3.39 -36.64
N SER A 776 -0.45 2.63 -37.62
CA SER A 776 0.28 3.19 -38.77
C SER A 776 -0.58 3.34 -40.03
N SER A 777 -1.75 2.70 -40.08
CA SER A 777 -2.59 2.63 -41.29
C SER A 777 -3.86 3.47 -41.20
N ASN A 778 -4.41 3.63 -39.99
CA ASN A 778 -5.78 4.11 -39.78
C ASN A 778 -5.86 5.19 -38.69
N ASP A 779 -6.82 6.11 -38.83
CA ASP A 779 -7.25 6.97 -37.72
C ASP A 779 -7.95 6.09 -36.65
N CYS A 780 -7.52 6.21 -35.40
CA CYS A 780 -7.96 5.34 -34.30
C CYS A 780 -8.37 6.15 -33.08
N CYS A 781 -9.36 5.66 -32.34
CA CYS A 781 -9.81 6.21 -31.06
C CYS A 781 -9.84 5.13 -29.97
N MET A 782 -9.95 5.55 -28.71
CA MET A 782 -10.12 4.62 -27.58
C MET A 782 -11.60 4.50 -27.22
N GLU A 783 -12.05 3.30 -26.88
CA GLU A 783 -13.43 3.02 -26.52
C GLU A 783 -13.48 2.30 -25.17
N TYR A 784 -14.28 2.83 -24.24
CA TYR A 784 -14.40 2.39 -22.85
C TYR A 784 -15.81 1.87 -22.59
N GLY A 785 -15.92 0.60 -22.20
CA GLY A 785 -17.13 0.01 -21.63
C GLY A 785 -16.96 -0.21 -20.13
N ILE A 786 -17.87 0.32 -19.30
CA ILE A 786 -17.77 0.30 -17.83
C ILE A 786 -19.09 -0.15 -17.21
N SER A 787 -19.09 -1.19 -16.36
CA SER A 787 -20.24 -1.58 -15.53
C SER A 787 -19.99 -1.24 -14.07
N LEU A 788 -20.88 -0.49 -13.42
CA LEU A 788 -20.78 -0.22 -11.97
C LEU A 788 -21.41 -1.37 -11.17
N THR A 789 -20.60 -2.13 -10.45
CA THR A 789 -21.07 -3.39 -9.82
C THR A 789 -21.43 -3.26 -8.34
N LYS A 790 -20.71 -2.41 -7.60
CA LYS A 790 -20.88 -2.17 -6.15
C LYS A 790 -20.36 -0.77 -5.82
N VAL A 791 -20.86 -0.18 -4.74
CA VAL A 791 -20.28 1.01 -4.10
C VAL A 791 -20.22 0.72 -2.60
N ALA A 792 -19.04 0.86 -1.98
CA ALA A 792 -18.92 0.87 -0.54
C ALA A 792 -18.88 2.31 -0.02
N GLU A 793 -19.72 2.61 0.97
CA GLU A 793 -19.92 3.95 1.52
C GLU A 793 -18.77 4.39 2.45
N PRO A 794 -18.45 5.70 2.49
CA PRO A 794 -17.45 6.23 3.41
C PRO A 794 -17.95 6.16 4.87
N PRO A 795 -17.05 5.97 5.86
CA PRO A 795 -17.43 6.02 7.27
C PRO A 795 -17.96 7.41 7.68
N GLU A 796 -19.07 7.43 8.41
CA GLU A 796 -19.79 8.63 8.89
C GLU A 796 -18.87 9.70 9.51
N GLU A 797 -17.91 9.30 10.37
CA GLU A 797 -16.96 10.19 11.03
C GLU A 797 -16.15 11.05 10.03
N ARG A 798 -15.95 10.56 8.79
CA ARG A 798 -15.25 11.26 7.71
C ARG A 798 -16.19 12.17 6.90
N MET A 799 -17.46 11.80 6.75
CA MET A 799 -18.49 12.66 6.18
C MET A 799 -18.76 13.86 7.11
N GLU A 800 -18.93 13.62 8.42
CA GLU A 800 -19.07 14.70 9.42
C GLU A 800 -17.87 15.65 9.40
N GLN A 801 -16.63 15.14 9.35
CA GLN A 801 -15.41 15.95 9.32
C GLN A 801 -15.19 16.72 8.02
N ALA A 802 -15.77 16.27 6.90
CA ALA A 802 -15.68 16.97 5.63
C ALA A 802 -16.69 18.12 5.49
N LEU A 803 -17.82 18.03 6.20
CA LEU A 803 -18.98 18.94 6.02
C LEU A 803 -19.20 19.90 7.19
N PHE A 804 -18.81 19.54 8.42
CA PHE A 804 -19.05 20.36 9.61
C PHE A 804 -17.76 20.76 10.32
N SER A 805 -17.58 22.07 10.55
CA SER A 805 -16.51 22.63 11.36
C SER A 805 -17.10 23.51 12.48
N PRO A 806 -17.01 23.11 13.77
CA PRO A 806 -16.45 21.86 14.27
C PRO A 806 -17.31 20.62 13.90
N PRO A 807 -16.76 19.39 13.98
CA PRO A 807 -17.50 18.16 13.68
C PRO A 807 -18.80 18.03 14.48
N LEU A 808 -19.83 17.43 13.88
CA LEU A 808 -21.21 17.42 14.41
C LEU A 808 -21.30 16.75 15.78
N SER A 809 -20.61 15.63 15.98
CA SER A 809 -20.39 14.99 17.30
C SER A 809 -19.89 15.95 18.40
N LYS A 810 -19.02 16.93 18.09
CA LYS A 810 -18.62 17.96 19.05
C LYS A 810 -19.70 19.02 19.29
N GLN A 811 -20.46 19.39 18.24
CA GLN A 811 -21.57 20.33 18.38
C GLN A 811 -22.66 19.76 19.30
N ARG A 812 -22.97 18.46 19.21
CA ARG A 812 -23.90 17.75 20.11
C ARG A 812 -23.46 17.83 21.57
N VAL A 813 -22.19 17.54 21.87
CA VAL A 813 -21.62 17.67 23.22
C VAL A 813 -21.70 19.10 23.73
N GLU A 814 -21.31 20.09 22.93
CA GLU A 814 -21.33 21.51 23.31
C GLU A 814 -22.76 22.03 23.55
N PHE A 815 -23.74 21.57 22.77
CA PHE A 815 -25.17 21.86 23.01
C PHE A 815 -25.63 21.33 24.38
N ALA A 816 -25.29 20.08 24.70
CA ALA A 816 -25.65 19.46 25.98
C ALA A 816 -24.95 20.13 27.16
N VAL A 817 -23.63 20.38 27.07
CA VAL A 817 -22.85 21.08 28.10
C VAL A 817 -23.48 22.44 28.44
N ARG A 818 -23.88 23.23 27.44
CA ARG A 818 -24.52 24.53 27.64
C ARG A 818 -25.81 24.42 28.47
N HIS A 819 -26.73 23.54 28.07
CA HIS A 819 -27.98 23.30 28.80
C HIS A 819 -27.73 22.79 30.23
N ILE A 820 -26.73 21.94 30.42
CA ILE A 820 -26.33 21.43 31.73
C ILE A 820 -25.87 22.57 32.64
N VAL A 821 -24.98 23.44 32.15
CA VAL A 821 -24.46 24.61 32.89
C VAL A 821 -25.59 25.60 33.24
N GLU A 822 -26.43 25.95 32.27
CA GLU A 822 -27.55 26.91 32.44
C GLU A 822 -28.62 26.42 33.42
N SER A 823 -28.81 25.11 33.54
CA SER A 823 -29.84 24.54 34.41
C SER A 823 -29.52 24.54 35.91
N HIS A 824 -28.27 24.84 36.29
CA HIS A 824 -27.76 24.74 37.66
C HIS A 824 -28.10 23.40 38.38
N ALA A 825 -27.98 22.30 37.66
CA ALA A 825 -28.22 20.95 38.18
C ALA A 825 -27.09 20.47 39.10
N THR A 826 -27.45 19.58 40.06
CA THR A 826 -26.48 18.94 40.97
C THR A 826 -26.15 17.51 40.58
N THR A 827 -27.02 16.84 39.81
CA THR A 827 -26.85 15.42 39.44
C THR A 827 -27.12 15.17 37.95
N LEU A 828 -26.18 14.51 37.26
CA LEU A 828 -26.27 14.15 35.84
C LEU A 828 -26.17 12.64 35.63
N LEU A 829 -27.04 12.08 34.78
CA LEU A 829 -27.03 10.70 34.31
C LEU A 829 -26.92 10.67 32.77
N ASP A 830 -25.87 10.04 32.25
CA ASP A 830 -25.60 9.91 30.83
C ASP A 830 -25.92 8.49 30.34
N PHE A 831 -27.02 8.36 29.60
CA PHE A 831 -27.53 7.12 29.01
C PHE A 831 -26.84 6.85 27.67
N GLY A 832 -26.08 5.75 27.57
CA GLY A 832 -25.24 5.45 26.42
C GLY A 832 -23.94 6.26 26.40
N CYS A 833 -23.29 6.40 27.57
CA CYS A 833 -22.15 7.32 27.73
C CYS A 833 -20.91 6.96 26.88
N GLY A 834 -20.86 5.77 26.28
CA GLY A 834 -19.82 5.33 25.35
C GLY A 834 -18.42 5.35 25.96
N SER A 835 -17.51 6.12 25.35
CA SER A 835 -16.17 6.37 25.91
C SER A 835 -16.09 7.58 26.84
N GLY A 836 -17.23 8.15 27.25
CA GLY A 836 -17.33 9.22 28.24
C GLY A 836 -16.98 10.61 27.70
N SER A 837 -17.22 10.90 26.41
CA SER A 837 -16.86 12.19 25.79
C SER A 837 -17.61 13.38 26.39
N LEU A 838 -18.91 13.26 26.64
CA LEU A 838 -19.69 14.28 27.35
C LEU A 838 -19.19 14.45 28.79
N LEU A 839 -19.00 13.33 29.49
CA LEU A 839 -18.53 13.33 30.87
C LEU A 839 -17.13 13.97 31.00
N GLU A 840 -16.21 13.67 30.08
CA GLU A 840 -14.90 14.32 29.99
C GLU A 840 -15.05 15.81 29.71
N ALA A 841 -15.89 16.21 28.75
CA ALA A 841 -16.09 17.60 28.38
C ALA A 841 -16.51 18.43 29.61
N LEU A 842 -17.50 17.95 30.36
CA LEU A 842 -18.02 18.59 31.58
C LEU A 842 -16.95 18.80 32.68
N LEU A 843 -15.91 17.95 32.76
CA LEU A 843 -14.80 18.15 33.70
C LEU A 843 -13.89 19.34 33.35
N ASN A 844 -14.03 19.95 32.17
CA ASN A 844 -13.27 21.13 31.74
C ASN A 844 -14.07 22.44 31.84
N TYR A 845 -15.38 22.38 32.16
CA TYR A 845 -16.24 23.55 32.34
C TYR A 845 -16.57 23.77 33.83
N PRO A 846 -16.74 25.02 34.30
CA PRO A 846 -17.24 25.28 35.64
C PRO A 846 -18.72 24.85 35.73
N THR A 847 -19.01 23.85 36.56
CA THR A 847 -20.36 23.28 36.72
C THR A 847 -20.78 23.18 38.19
N SER A 848 -22.10 23.15 38.42
CA SER A 848 -22.73 22.92 39.74
C SER A 848 -22.99 21.44 40.03
N LEU A 849 -22.50 20.53 39.17
CA LEU A 849 -22.69 19.10 39.30
C LEU A 849 -21.87 18.54 40.47
N GLU A 850 -22.55 17.94 41.43
CA GLU A 850 -21.92 17.20 42.53
C GLU A 850 -21.79 15.70 42.23
N LYS A 851 -22.68 15.12 41.41
CA LYS A 851 -22.69 13.69 41.07
C LYS A 851 -22.88 13.48 39.57
N ILE A 852 -22.00 12.70 38.97
CA ILE A 852 -22.09 12.28 37.57
C ILE A 852 -22.21 10.74 37.52
N ALA A 853 -23.13 10.24 36.71
CA ALA A 853 -23.26 8.82 36.41
C ALA A 853 -23.27 8.60 34.89
N GLY A 854 -22.59 7.55 34.42
CA GLY A 854 -22.68 7.09 33.03
C GLY A 854 -23.14 5.63 32.98
N VAL A 855 -23.97 5.30 32.00
CA VAL A 855 -24.52 3.96 31.78
C VAL A 855 -24.23 3.54 30.34
N ASP A 856 -23.71 2.33 30.13
CA ASP A 856 -23.52 1.75 28.79
C ASP A 856 -23.55 0.21 28.84
N ILE A 857 -23.80 -0.46 27.72
CA ILE A 857 -23.65 -1.92 27.58
C ILE A 857 -22.23 -2.33 27.15
N SER A 858 -21.43 -1.39 26.64
CA SER A 858 -20.11 -1.60 26.08
C SER A 858 -19.02 -1.49 27.15
N GLN A 859 -18.61 -2.63 27.70
CA GLN A 859 -17.42 -2.73 28.56
C GLN A 859 -16.17 -2.03 27.97
N LYS A 860 -16.01 -2.06 26.63
CA LYS A 860 -14.91 -1.37 25.93
C LYS A 860 -15.09 0.16 25.86
N GLY A 861 -16.32 0.66 25.93
CA GLY A 861 -16.62 2.07 26.15
C GLY A 861 -16.27 2.46 27.58
N LEU A 862 -16.90 1.81 28.56
CA LEU A 862 -16.75 2.08 29.99
C LEU A 862 -15.29 2.01 30.48
N ALA A 863 -14.51 1.03 30.02
CA ALA A 863 -13.09 0.93 30.35
C ALA A 863 -12.22 2.08 29.78
N ARG A 864 -12.66 2.72 28.68
CA ARG A 864 -12.03 3.96 28.17
C ARG A 864 -12.50 5.17 28.97
N ALA A 865 -13.80 5.28 29.22
CA ALA A 865 -14.39 6.36 30.02
C ALA A 865 -13.73 6.44 31.41
N ALA A 866 -13.62 5.31 32.13
CA ALA A 866 -12.98 5.24 33.44
C ALA A 866 -11.54 5.79 33.44
N LYS A 867 -10.74 5.41 32.44
CA LYS A 867 -9.34 5.89 32.31
C LYS A 867 -9.26 7.39 32.08
N VAL A 868 -10.08 7.92 31.17
CA VAL A 868 -10.12 9.35 30.83
C VAL A 868 -10.58 10.16 32.05
N LEU A 869 -11.70 9.77 32.66
CA LEU A 869 -12.25 10.44 33.84
C LEU A 869 -11.29 10.39 35.03
N ASN A 870 -10.67 9.23 35.32
CA ASN A 870 -9.67 9.12 36.38
C ASN A 870 -8.48 10.06 36.14
N SER A 871 -7.95 10.10 34.92
CA SER A 871 -6.84 11.00 34.57
C SER A 871 -7.19 12.47 34.76
N LYS A 872 -8.41 12.88 34.38
CA LYS A 872 -8.89 14.26 34.54
C LYS A 872 -9.13 14.64 36.01
N LEU A 873 -9.79 13.77 36.78
CA LEU A 873 -10.11 14.02 38.19
C LEU A 873 -8.86 14.10 39.07
N VAL A 874 -7.86 13.24 38.83
CA VAL A 874 -6.55 13.33 39.50
C VAL A 874 -5.81 14.63 39.12
N THR A 875 -5.78 14.97 37.82
CA THR A 875 -5.11 16.20 37.37
C THR A 875 -5.74 17.47 37.97
N ASN A 876 -7.08 17.54 38.01
CA ASN A 876 -7.80 18.68 38.59
C ASN A 876 -7.63 18.77 40.12
N SER A 877 -7.50 17.62 40.81
CA SER A 877 -7.16 17.55 42.24
C SER A 877 -5.80 18.19 42.52
N ASP A 878 -4.77 17.79 41.79
CA ASP A 878 -3.38 18.14 42.11
C ASP A 878 -3.01 19.57 41.69
N ALA A 879 -3.68 20.11 40.66
CA ALA A 879 -3.48 21.48 40.20
C ALA A 879 -4.15 22.55 41.09
N GLY A 880 -4.88 22.16 42.15
CA GLY A 880 -5.60 23.08 43.02
C GLY A 880 -6.78 23.81 42.36
N VAL A 881 -7.24 23.33 41.20
CA VAL A 881 -8.28 23.96 40.38
C VAL A 881 -9.65 23.66 40.98
N GLN A 882 -10.12 24.55 41.88
CA GLN A 882 -11.41 24.48 42.59
C GLN A 882 -12.67 24.63 41.71
N TRP A 883 -12.59 24.38 40.39
CA TRP A 883 -13.69 24.67 39.45
C TRP A 883 -14.73 23.55 39.31
N THR A 884 -14.45 22.34 39.82
CA THR A 884 -15.39 21.22 39.78
C THR A 884 -15.98 20.97 41.17
N SER A 885 -17.30 21.12 41.31
CA SER A 885 -18.07 20.79 42.53
C SER A 885 -18.35 19.27 42.70
N ILE A 886 -17.79 18.45 41.80
CA ILE A 886 -18.05 17.02 41.66
C ILE A 886 -17.43 16.24 42.83
N LYS A 887 -18.30 15.58 43.60
CA LYS A 887 -17.98 14.73 44.75
C LYS A 887 -17.96 13.25 44.40
N SER A 888 -18.68 12.83 43.37
CA SER A 888 -18.77 11.42 42.96
C SER A 888 -18.98 11.25 41.45
N VAL A 889 -18.27 10.28 40.87
CA VAL A 889 -18.44 9.84 39.48
C VAL A 889 -18.59 8.31 39.46
N VAL A 890 -19.61 7.79 38.78
CA VAL A 890 -19.88 6.34 38.74
C VAL A 890 -20.18 5.89 37.31
N LEU A 891 -19.57 4.79 36.89
CA LEU A 891 -19.84 4.14 35.62
C LEU A 891 -20.51 2.79 35.85
N TYR A 892 -21.64 2.58 35.18
CA TYR A 892 -22.46 1.38 35.25
C TYR A 892 -22.49 0.65 33.91
N GLU A 893 -22.34 -0.68 33.96
CA GLU A 893 -22.69 -1.57 32.86
C GLU A 893 -24.16 -1.99 32.99
N GLY A 894 -24.94 -1.81 31.92
CA GLY A 894 -26.30 -2.33 31.80
C GLY A 894 -27.11 -1.64 30.70
N SER A 895 -28.26 -2.22 30.33
CA SER A 895 -29.16 -1.64 29.32
C SER A 895 -29.91 -0.42 29.87
N ILE A 896 -30.08 0.62 29.06
CA ILE A 896 -30.87 1.81 29.44
C ILE A 896 -32.39 1.58 29.38
N THR A 897 -32.85 0.47 28.78
CA THR A 897 -34.26 0.03 28.82
C THR A 897 -34.66 -0.63 30.14
N ASN A 898 -33.69 -1.02 30.99
CA ASN A 898 -33.96 -1.64 32.30
C ASN A 898 -33.95 -0.57 33.41
N PHE A 899 -34.94 -0.56 34.30
CA PHE A 899 -34.90 0.37 35.44
C PHE A 899 -33.88 -0.05 36.50
N GLY A 900 -33.17 0.93 37.06
CA GLY A 900 -32.28 0.76 38.20
C GLY A 900 -32.56 1.78 39.30
N SER A 901 -32.96 1.32 40.48
CA SER A 901 -33.35 2.18 41.61
C SER A 901 -32.28 3.20 42.04
N ARG A 902 -30.99 2.87 41.84
CA ARG A 902 -29.83 3.75 42.13
C ARG A 902 -29.69 4.95 41.17
N LEU A 903 -30.43 4.93 40.07
CA LEU A 903 -30.41 5.91 38.98
C LEU A 903 -31.69 6.78 38.94
N HIS A 904 -32.65 6.55 39.84
CA HIS A 904 -33.86 7.37 39.97
C HIS A 904 -33.55 8.79 40.47
N GLY A 905 -34.23 9.80 39.90
CA GLY A 905 -34.35 11.14 40.48
C GLY A 905 -33.13 12.05 40.28
N PHE A 906 -32.35 11.83 39.22
CA PHE A 906 -31.30 12.76 38.81
C PHE A 906 -31.89 14.08 38.27
N ASP A 907 -31.17 15.19 38.37
CA ASP A 907 -31.62 16.49 37.84
C ASP A 907 -31.62 16.47 36.30
N ILE A 908 -30.59 15.90 35.68
CA ILE A 908 -30.47 15.80 34.22
C ILE A 908 -30.25 14.35 33.79
N GLY A 909 -30.98 13.93 32.76
CA GLY A 909 -30.60 12.83 31.88
C GLY A 909 -30.07 13.34 30.54
N THR A 910 -29.03 12.72 29.99
CA THR A 910 -28.59 12.91 28.60
C THR A 910 -28.62 11.57 27.85
N CYS A 911 -29.04 11.60 26.59
CA CYS A 911 -29.07 10.44 25.70
C CYS A 911 -28.76 10.95 24.28
N LEU A 912 -27.49 10.94 23.89
CA LEU A 912 -27.00 11.65 22.70
C LEU A 912 -26.56 10.66 21.61
N GLU A 913 -27.35 10.54 20.54
CA GLU A 913 -27.17 9.55 19.47
C GLU A 913 -27.06 8.11 20.03
N VAL A 914 -28.19 7.58 20.53
CA VAL A 914 -28.28 6.26 21.20
C VAL A 914 -29.58 5.53 20.88
N ILE A 915 -30.71 6.26 20.77
CA ILE A 915 -32.03 5.65 20.54
C ILE A 915 -32.13 4.97 19.17
N GLU A 916 -31.40 5.45 18.18
CA GLU A 916 -31.29 4.90 16.83
C GLU A 916 -30.49 3.58 16.77
N HIS A 917 -29.69 3.27 17.80
CA HIS A 917 -28.90 2.03 17.87
C HIS A 917 -29.69 0.82 18.44
N MET A 918 -30.92 1.03 18.90
CA MET A 918 -31.84 0.00 19.34
C MET A 918 -33.08 -0.07 18.45
N ASP A 919 -33.82 -1.16 18.49
CA ASP A 919 -35.05 -1.31 17.69
C ASP A 919 -36.10 -0.26 18.13
N GLU A 920 -36.97 0.18 17.21
CA GLU A 920 -37.85 1.36 17.42
C GLU A 920 -38.81 1.20 18.62
N ASP A 921 -39.24 -0.04 18.91
CA ASP A 921 -40.00 -0.37 20.11
C ASP A 921 -39.18 -0.21 21.39
N GLN A 922 -37.89 -0.56 21.36
CA GLN A 922 -36.97 -0.38 22.48
C GLN A 922 -36.67 1.10 22.74
N ALA A 923 -36.61 1.93 21.70
CA ALA A 923 -36.50 3.39 21.85
C ALA A 923 -37.75 3.98 22.54
N CYS A 924 -38.94 3.47 22.22
CA CYS A 924 -40.17 3.82 22.92
C CYS A 924 -40.16 3.35 24.39
N VAL A 925 -39.75 2.11 24.66
CA VAL A 925 -39.58 1.57 26.02
C VAL A 925 -38.59 2.41 26.83
N PHE A 926 -37.44 2.79 26.25
CA PHE A 926 -36.49 3.70 26.89
C PHE A 926 -37.14 5.05 27.23
N GLY A 927 -37.87 5.66 26.29
CA GLY A 927 -38.56 6.93 26.53
C GLY A 927 -39.54 6.86 27.70
N ASP A 928 -40.38 5.82 27.74
CA ASP A 928 -41.32 5.59 28.84
C ASP A 928 -40.57 5.32 30.16
N VAL A 929 -39.51 4.52 30.15
CA VAL A 929 -38.71 4.21 31.35
C VAL A 929 -37.96 5.44 31.88
N ALA A 930 -37.43 6.28 30.99
CA ALA A 930 -36.76 7.53 31.31
C ALA A 930 -37.69 8.50 32.05
N LEU A 931 -38.89 8.73 31.54
CA LEU A 931 -39.80 9.73 32.14
C LEU A 931 -40.65 9.16 33.30
N SER A 932 -41.02 7.88 33.30
CA SER A 932 -41.82 7.25 34.38
C SER A 932 -41.01 6.73 35.57
N PHE A 933 -39.80 6.20 35.36
CA PHE A 933 -39.03 5.55 36.42
C PHE A 933 -37.73 6.26 36.75
N PHE A 934 -36.93 6.72 35.77
CA PHE A 934 -35.75 7.53 36.08
C PHE A 934 -36.13 8.97 36.48
N CYS A 935 -37.27 9.49 35.99
CA CYS A 935 -37.94 10.71 36.45
C CYS A 935 -37.07 11.99 36.47
N PRO A 936 -36.17 12.25 35.50
CA PRO A 936 -35.23 13.37 35.59
C PRO A 936 -35.96 14.72 35.51
N ARG A 937 -35.38 15.79 36.09
CA ARG A 937 -35.98 17.14 35.98
C ARG A 937 -35.90 17.68 34.55
N ILE A 938 -34.79 17.37 33.87
CA ILE A 938 -34.53 17.67 32.45
C ILE A 938 -34.02 16.39 31.76
N LEU A 939 -34.52 16.05 30.58
CA LEU A 939 -33.95 15.00 29.72
C LEU A 939 -33.58 15.62 28.38
N ILE A 940 -32.35 15.41 27.91
CA ILE A 940 -31.88 15.84 26.59
C ILE A 940 -31.68 14.58 25.74
N VAL A 941 -32.45 14.45 24.66
CA VAL A 941 -32.34 13.36 23.69
C VAL A 941 -31.90 13.91 22.33
N SER A 942 -30.90 13.32 21.69
CA SER A 942 -30.55 13.60 20.29
C SER A 942 -30.61 12.35 19.41
N THR A 943 -30.92 12.57 18.14
CA THR A 943 -30.94 11.56 17.07
C THR A 943 -30.63 12.24 15.73
N PRO A 944 -30.13 11.50 14.71
CA PRO A 944 -30.07 11.97 13.34
C PRO A 944 -31.42 12.49 12.82
N ASN A 945 -31.37 13.53 11.98
CA ASN A 945 -32.51 13.95 11.13
C ASN A 945 -32.38 13.26 9.76
N PHE A 946 -33.26 12.31 9.47
CA PHE A 946 -33.26 11.56 8.21
C PHE A 946 -33.35 12.46 6.97
N GLU A 947 -34.11 13.57 7.05
CA GLU A 947 -34.29 14.51 5.93
C GLU A 947 -32.98 15.19 5.52
N TYR A 948 -32.05 15.36 6.48
CA TYR A 948 -30.75 15.96 6.22
C TYR A 948 -29.79 15.01 5.47
N ASN A 949 -30.06 13.70 5.41
CA ASN A 949 -29.21 12.73 4.73
C ASN A 949 -29.06 13.05 3.23
N VAL A 950 -30.10 13.61 2.62
CA VAL A 950 -30.08 14.08 1.22
C VAL A 950 -28.97 15.12 1.00
N VAL A 951 -28.75 16.02 1.96
CA VAL A 951 -27.66 17.02 1.88
C VAL A 951 -26.29 16.37 2.04
N LEU A 952 -26.14 15.46 3.00
CA LEU A 952 -24.88 14.72 3.22
C LEU A 952 -24.47 13.85 2.01
N GLN A 953 -25.45 13.40 1.23
CA GLN A 953 -25.24 12.60 0.02
C GLN A 953 -25.06 13.46 -1.24
N LYS A 954 -25.69 14.65 -1.33
CA LYS A 954 -25.58 15.58 -2.47
C LYS A 954 -24.36 16.52 -2.44
N SER A 955 -23.69 16.71 -1.31
CA SER A 955 -22.70 17.77 -1.14
C SER A 955 -21.35 17.53 -1.83
N ASN A 956 -21.30 17.78 -3.15
CA ASN A 956 -20.09 18.26 -3.85
C ASN A 956 -20.50 19.25 -4.97
N PRO A 957 -19.86 20.41 -5.15
CA PRO A 957 -20.45 21.52 -5.91
C PRO A 957 -20.08 21.53 -7.40
N SER A 958 -20.94 21.00 -8.27
CA SER A 958 -20.88 21.27 -9.73
C SER A 958 -22.19 20.99 -10.49
N THR A 959 -23.36 21.24 -9.88
CA THR A 959 -24.66 21.22 -10.57
C THR A 959 -25.66 22.14 -9.87
N GLN A 960 -25.58 23.43 -10.19
CA GLN A 960 -26.79 24.25 -10.24
C GLN A 960 -27.34 24.15 -11.66
N GLU A 961 -28.68 24.26 -11.81
CA GLU A 961 -29.43 24.10 -13.06
C GLU A 961 -29.63 22.65 -13.54
N GLN A 962 -30.49 21.89 -12.83
CA GLN A 962 -31.47 21.00 -13.48
C GLN A 962 -32.67 20.68 -12.55
N ASP A 963 -33.83 21.20 -12.97
CA ASP A 963 -35.24 20.91 -12.66
C ASP A 963 -35.70 20.39 -11.27
N GLU A 964 -36.44 21.28 -10.58
CA GLU A 964 -37.31 20.97 -9.45
C GLU A 964 -38.52 20.11 -9.87
N SER A 965 -38.48 18.78 -9.70
CA SER A 965 -39.71 17.97 -9.80
C SER A 965 -39.80 16.68 -8.97
N ASP A 966 -38.69 16.10 -8.48
CA ASP A 966 -38.70 14.74 -7.86
C ASP A 966 -38.05 14.61 -6.46
N GLU A 967 -38.25 15.58 -5.56
CA GLU A 967 -37.82 15.46 -4.15
C GLU A 967 -38.39 14.22 -3.44
N LYS A 968 -39.62 13.83 -3.79
CA LYS A 968 -40.34 12.71 -3.16
C LYS A 968 -39.70 11.35 -3.47
N THR A 969 -39.11 11.22 -4.66
CA THR A 969 -38.42 10.02 -5.13
C THR A 969 -37.03 9.90 -4.47
N LEU A 970 -36.34 11.04 -4.27
CA LEU A 970 -35.03 11.11 -3.59
C LEU A 970 -35.08 10.76 -2.10
N LEU A 971 -36.18 11.10 -1.41
CA LEU A 971 -36.39 10.68 0.00
C LEU A 971 -36.59 9.17 0.14
N GLN A 972 -37.06 8.47 -0.90
CA GLN A 972 -37.25 7.02 -0.89
C GLN A 972 -35.98 6.21 -1.16
N SER A 973 -34.93 6.80 -1.75
CA SER A 973 -33.62 6.16 -1.98
C SER A 973 -32.57 6.46 -0.90
N CYS A 974 -32.89 7.34 0.04
CA CYS A 974 -31.92 7.84 1.02
C CYS A 974 -31.66 6.80 2.14
N LYS A 975 -30.40 6.37 2.29
CA LYS A 975 -29.98 5.42 3.34
C LYS A 975 -29.71 6.11 4.68
N PHE A 976 -29.70 5.32 5.76
CA PHE A 976 -29.20 5.73 7.07
C PHE A 976 -27.70 6.08 7.03
N ARG A 977 -27.26 7.00 7.88
CA ARG A 977 -25.88 7.48 7.98
C ARG A 977 -24.90 6.42 8.47
N ASN A 978 -25.40 5.45 9.22
CA ASN A 978 -24.60 4.41 9.85
C ASN A 978 -25.28 3.05 9.69
N HIS A 979 -24.48 2.03 9.40
CA HIS A 979 -24.98 0.65 9.25
C HIS A 979 -25.40 -0.01 10.57
N ASP A 980 -25.09 0.60 11.73
CA ASP A 980 -25.52 0.11 13.05
C ASP A 980 -26.87 0.69 13.49
N HIS A 981 -27.36 1.78 12.84
CA HIS A 981 -28.68 2.35 13.11
C HIS A 981 -29.79 1.39 12.69
N LYS A 982 -30.83 1.29 13.51
CA LYS A 982 -32.06 0.50 13.27
C LYS A 982 -33.14 1.31 12.58
N PHE A 983 -33.19 2.60 12.88
CA PHE A 983 -34.07 3.59 12.29
C PHE A 983 -33.38 4.95 12.27
N GLU A 984 -33.84 5.85 11.42
CA GLU A 984 -33.56 7.28 11.52
C GLU A 984 -34.87 8.03 11.28
N TRP A 985 -35.23 8.92 12.20
CA TRP A 985 -36.50 9.64 12.13
C TRP A 985 -36.38 10.94 11.34
N THR A 986 -37.46 11.29 10.63
CA THR A 986 -37.71 12.65 10.12
C THR A 986 -37.94 13.63 11.26
N ARG A 987 -37.96 14.95 10.96
CA ARG A 987 -38.35 16.00 11.90
C ARG A 987 -39.74 15.75 12.45
N GLU A 988 -40.68 15.31 11.60
CA GLU A 988 -42.06 15.04 12.01
C GLU A 988 -42.17 13.79 12.90
N GLN A 989 -41.52 12.68 12.53
CA GLN A 989 -41.53 11.44 13.33
C GLN A 989 -40.96 11.68 14.74
N PHE A 990 -39.81 12.34 14.84
CA PHE A 990 -39.19 12.64 16.12
C PHE A 990 -40.04 13.61 16.96
N ARG A 991 -40.64 14.63 16.33
CA ARG A 991 -41.54 15.58 17.01
C ARG A 991 -42.81 14.91 17.52
N GLN A 992 -43.41 14.02 16.74
CA GLN A 992 -44.59 13.26 17.16
C GLN A 992 -44.26 12.36 18.36
N TRP A 993 -43.22 11.52 18.23
CA TRP A 993 -42.76 10.62 19.30
C TRP A 993 -42.47 11.38 20.60
N ALA A 994 -41.69 12.46 20.53
CA ALA A 994 -41.32 13.23 21.71
C ALA A 994 -42.49 14.01 22.31
N SER A 995 -43.42 14.52 21.49
CA SER A 995 -44.61 15.24 21.99
C SER A 995 -45.60 14.31 22.68
N ASP A 996 -45.86 13.13 22.10
CA ASP A 996 -46.70 12.11 22.72
C ASP A 996 -46.09 11.63 24.04
N LEU A 997 -44.78 11.34 24.04
CA LEU A 997 -44.06 10.93 25.24
C LEU A 997 -44.12 12.01 26.34
N ALA A 998 -43.90 13.28 25.99
CA ALA A 998 -43.99 14.39 26.93
C ALA A 998 -45.40 14.55 27.53
N ALA A 999 -46.44 14.43 26.69
CA ALA A 999 -47.84 14.51 27.10
C ALA A 999 -48.25 13.36 28.02
N ARG A 1000 -47.79 12.13 27.77
CA ARG A 1000 -48.08 10.96 28.63
C ARG A 1000 -47.47 11.08 30.03
N HIS A 1001 -46.33 11.74 30.18
CA HIS A 1001 -45.55 11.76 31.43
C HIS A 1001 -45.52 13.11 32.17
N ASN A 1002 -46.29 14.12 31.73
CA ASN A 1002 -46.35 15.47 32.31
C ASN A 1002 -45.02 16.26 32.20
N TYR A 1003 -44.40 16.19 31.02
CA TYR A 1003 -43.25 17.02 30.63
C TYR A 1003 -43.66 18.04 29.56
N ASN A 1004 -42.98 19.19 29.53
CA ASN A 1004 -42.88 20.01 28.32
C ASN A 1004 -41.73 19.48 27.47
N VAL A 1005 -41.82 19.63 26.14
CA VAL A 1005 -40.71 19.35 25.22
C VAL A 1005 -40.40 20.58 24.37
N GLU A 1006 -39.12 20.91 24.26
CA GLU A 1006 -38.57 21.96 23.38
C GLU A 1006 -37.69 21.30 22.31
N PHE A 1007 -37.83 21.72 21.06
CA PHE A 1007 -37.12 21.15 19.91
C PHE A 1007 -36.01 22.08 19.42
N SER A 1008 -34.84 21.52 19.13
CA SER A 1008 -33.67 22.22 18.59
C SER A 1008 -32.78 21.25 17.81
N GLY A 1009 -31.53 21.63 17.53
CA GLY A 1009 -30.57 20.77 16.86
C GLY A 1009 -29.22 21.42 16.64
N VAL A 1010 -28.35 20.70 15.91
CA VAL A 1010 -26.99 21.14 15.53
C VAL A 1010 -26.66 20.75 14.08
N GLY A 1011 -25.63 21.36 13.50
CA GLY A 1011 -25.23 21.12 12.11
C GLY A 1011 -26.18 21.72 11.06
N GLY A 1012 -26.81 22.85 11.34
CA GLY A 1012 -27.75 23.50 10.44
C GLY A 1012 -28.42 24.70 11.10
N SER A 1013 -29.56 25.13 10.56
CA SER A 1013 -30.45 26.13 11.16
C SER A 1013 -31.90 25.66 11.05
N ALA A 1014 -32.78 26.09 11.96
CA ALA A 1014 -34.20 25.76 11.90
C ALA A 1014 -34.91 26.39 10.69
N ASP A 1015 -34.46 27.57 10.26
CA ASP A 1015 -35.11 28.40 9.22
C ASP A 1015 -34.67 28.08 7.79
N VAL A 1016 -33.83 27.05 7.60
CA VAL A 1016 -33.26 26.64 6.31
C VAL A 1016 -33.51 25.16 6.09
N GLU A 1017 -34.20 24.79 5.02
CA GLU A 1017 -34.42 23.38 4.67
C GLU A 1017 -33.08 22.65 4.41
N PRO A 1018 -32.88 21.40 4.89
CA PRO A 1018 -33.83 20.52 5.58
C PRO A 1018 -33.78 20.60 7.14
N GLY A 1019 -33.32 21.72 7.69
CA GLY A 1019 -33.24 21.97 9.13
C GLY A 1019 -31.86 21.68 9.74
N PHE A 1020 -31.86 21.12 10.96
CA PHE A 1020 -30.64 20.67 11.64
C PHE A 1020 -30.23 19.25 11.19
N ALA A 1021 -28.93 18.96 11.22
CA ALA A 1021 -28.38 17.65 10.88
C ALA A 1021 -28.58 16.61 11.99
N SER A 1022 -28.33 16.95 13.26
CA SER A 1022 -28.84 16.17 14.41
C SER A 1022 -29.92 16.97 15.11
N GLN A 1023 -31.06 16.34 15.34
CA GLN A 1023 -32.23 16.93 15.98
C GLN A 1023 -32.25 16.57 17.48
N ILE A 1024 -32.71 17.50 18.31
CA ILE A 1024 -32.60 17.42 19.76
C ILE A 1024 -33.94 17.78 20.41
N ALA A 1025 -34.40 16.96 21.34
CA ALA A 1025 -35.57 17.22 22.19
C ALA A 1025 -35.12 17.41 23.63
N VAL A 1026 -35.53 18.53 24.24
CA VAL A 1026 -35.27 18.87 25.65
C VAL A 1026 -36.58 18.79 26.42
N PHE A 1027 -36.74 17.72 27.19
CA PHE A 1027 -37.90 17.52 28.06
C PHE A 1027 -37.67 18.23 29.40
N LYS A 1028 -38.66 18.98 29.89
CA LYS A 1028 -38.64 19.68 31.19
C LYS A 1028 -39.88 19.30 32.01
N ARG A 1029 -39.68 18.75 33.21
CA ARG A 1029 -40.78 18.29 34.08
C ARG A 1029 -41.63 19.47 34.57
N GLN A 1030 -42.96 19.38 34.44
CA GLN A 1030 -43.84 20.50 34.78
C GLN A 1030 -44.12 20.68 36.28
N TRP A 1031 -43.90 19.66 37.11
CA TRP A 1031 -44.33 19.64 38.51
C TRP A 1031 -43.17 19.45 39.50
N LYS A 1032 -43.29 20.07 40.69
CA LYS A 1032 -42.34 19.90 41.80
C LYS A 1032 -42.70 18.66 42.62
N LEU A 1033 -41.68 17.89 43.00
CA LEU A 1033 -41.81 16.58 43.65
C LEU A 1033 -42.41 16.66 45.06
N GLU A 1034 -43.74 16.65 45.15
CA GLU A 1034 -44.48 16.21 46.35
C GLU A 1034 -45.33 14.99 45.97
N ASP A 1035 -45.09 13.87 46.65
CA ASP A 1035 -45.86 12.62 46.70
C ASP A 1035 -46.35 11.94 45.40
N VAL A 1036 -45.44 11.18 44.76
CA VAL A 1036 -45.68 9.73 44.56
C VAL A 1036 -44.40 8.94 44.83
N VAL A 1037 -44.24 8.42 46.05
CA VAL A 1037 -43.25 7.37 46.31
C VAL A 1037 -43.83 6.05 45.77
N LEU A 1038 -43.36 5.62 44.60
CA LEU A 1038 -43.68 4.30 44.05
C LEU A 1038 -43.14 3.21 45.00
N LYS A 1039 -44.03 2.65 45.84
CA LYS A 1039 -43.77 1.51 46.73
C LYS A 1039 -43.77 0.17 45.96
N HIS A 1040 -43.04 0.11 44.85
CA HIS A 1040 -42.79 -1.09 44.05
C HIS A 1040 -41.34 -1.01 43.54
N ALA A 1041 -40.48 -2.01 43.70
CA ALA A 1041 -40.47 -3.17 44.58
C ALA A 1041 -38.99 -3.57 44.81
N ASP A 1042 -38.70 -4.55 45.67
CA ASP A 1042 -37.38 -5.21 45.66
C ASP A 1042 -37.18 -5.90 44.29
N ILE A 1043 -36.36 -5.30 43.42
CA ILE A 1043 -36.04 -5.83 42.09
C ILE A 1043 -34.51 -5.76 41.90
N GLU A 1044 -33.97 -6.79 41.27
CA GLU A 1044 -32.54 -7.13 41.28
C GLU A 1044 -31.62 -6.05 40.68
N HIS A 1045 -30.35 -6.10 41.06
CA HIS A 1045 -29.34 -5.14 40.63
C HIS A 1045 -28.90 -5.38 39.18
N HIS A 1046 -29.70 -4.89 38.22
CA HIS A 1046 -29.45 -5.02 36.77
C HIS A 1046 -28.25 -4.20 36.24
N TYR A 1047 -27.60 -3.40 37.10
CA TYR A 1047 -26.46 -2.55 36.75
C TYR A 1047 -25.22 -2.90 37.58
N ASN A 1048 -24.17 -3.33 36.89
CA ASN A 1048 -22.86 -3.59 37.50
C ASN A 1048 -22.09 -2.27 37.63
N VAL A 1049 -21.56 -1.96 38.82
CA VAL A 1049 -20.63 -0.83 38.96
C VAL A 1049 -19.29 -1.24 38.36
N ILE A 1050 -18.93 -0.63 37.24
CA ILE A 1050 -17.67 -0.90 36.53
C ILE A 1050 -16.52 -0.09 37.10
N TRP A 1051 -16.79 1.16 37.46
CA TRP A 1051 -15.82 2.06 38.06
C TRP A 1051 -16.53 3.11 38.92
N LYS A 1052 -15.88 3.53 40.00
CA LYS A 1052 -16.40 4.56 40.91
C LYS A 1052 -15.25 5.41 41.45
N TRP A 1053 -15.44 6.72 41.41
CA TRP A 1053 -14.60 7.72 42.05
C TRP A 1053 -15.41 8.54 43.04
N ASN A 1054 -14.78 8.89 44.17
CA ASN A 1054 -15.34 9.73 45.23
C ASN A 1054 -14.24 10.71 45.69
N SER A 1055 -14.58 11.97 45.93
CA SER A 1055 -13.64 12.99 46.41
C SER A 1055 -13.07 12.75 47.81
N GLU A 1056 -13.70 11.87 48.60
CA GLU A 1056 -13.30 11.50 49.96
C GLU A 1056 -12.27 10.35 49.99
N ASN A 1057 -12.16 9.56 48.91
CA ASN A 1057 -11.18 8.47 48.79
C ASN A 1057 -9.84 9.01 48.26
N LYS A 1058 -9.19 9.90 49.04
CA LYS A 1058 -7.82 10.38 48.79
C LYS A 1058 -6.77 9.36 49.23
#